data_AF-A0A0D3DWE9-F1
#
_entry.id   AF-A0A0D3DWE9-F1
#
_cell.length_a   1.000
_cell.length_b   1.000
_cell.length_c   1.000
_cell.angle_alpha   90.00
_cell.angle_beta   90.00
_cell.angle_gamma   90.00
#
_symmetry.space_group_name_H-M   'P 1'
#
loop_
_entity.id
_entity.type
_entity.pdbx_description
1 polymer ?
#
loop_
_entity_poly.entity_id
_entity_poly.type
_entity_poly.pdbx_seq_one_letter_code
_entity_poly.pdbx_strand_id
1 'polypeptide(L)'
;MVTSSSYLICSNQASLHSEIALSNSVETVLKRIYGKHNHHPIKAETRRRLSSIPHELALETLSKVFNVDYVKGTLDGFIKYLLDQTVSSVYGSPLQCSGESPVLSPRTPGKKCCRKAIVGAEMSLLDYEVPSPKSLKLEVEGGSTLHVPPQVLALSELEFKKAFLLLSYIPGKNLGQVNITAEEIRQWKDLSMVAYEAAVWDRLGRHSCPSTDRRSLQWDSGNTHYYQCHVSPDGSYRFKGPLMENTGTHLHNVLGDENVLTVKFADVPGEATYCNDIYSTYKEIAKKGIMIGLRRYQFFVFKDGGKEEKKKDFSGKGVKCYFIRTDSTASNDMGQPYIFSGKSIHEARMHFMHVHTLPTLAKYMARFSLILSKTRKLEVDTNGIAFQQIDDIHCRDQNNNDVLDKNQKPCIHSDGTGYISEDLARMCPTDIFKGKRVRSDNMQAPTYGKEPPLLIQFRMFHYGYAVKGTFLLNKKLPPWTVQVRPSMVKVSEDPALSNFSTFNSLEVVTTSNPPRRTKLSRNLVALLSYGGVPDEFFLDILRNTLEESKTVFDNKRAAVRAARNYGDMDEYNALQMIMSGIPLDEPHLKDHLSILLNTEKNDLKAGKLLVTESYYLMGTVDPTGKLKQNEVCVILESGQISGDVLVYRNPGLHFGDIHVLKATYVKALEEYVGNSKYGVFFPQKGPRSLGDEIAGGDFDGDMYFISRNPKLLEHYKPSEPWVSSSPPSKIYTGRKPSELSPEMLEEELFRMFLKARFHSSNVIGAAADSWLRIMDQFLTLGDDRVKETAERKSKMVKTMLKAIDIYYDALDAPKNGAKVDLPLDLKFDSFPHYMERKNKKNFKSTSILGLIYDTVVSQNEEEPPTCEIKKLQCFEDELVPEFYMEKCSRWYLEYKTEMSQAMDENNKKESASEVILKYKHEFYGAAGFEESKKSLEELYLQALALYNIVYDYAIIKNKVRSCGFVWKVAGPVLCKLYLKKAEEKSIPCSVSVLKELWG
;
A
#
# COMPACT_ATOMS: atom_id res chain seq x y z
N MET A 1 -49.69 -52.15 14.70
CA MET A 1 -50.44 -51.00 14.17
C MET A 1 -49.63 -50.46 12.99
N VAL A 2 -49.82 -50.95 11.75
CA VAL A 2 -50.85 -50.49 10.76
C VAL A 2 -50.70 -48.97 10.60
N THR A 3 -50.18 -48.36 9.52
CA THR A 3 -50.20 -48.67 8.07
C THR A 3 -49.20 -47.80 7.27
N SER A 4 -48.57 -48.42 6.25
CA SER A 4 -48.34 -47.98 4.84
C SER A 4 -47.68 -46.61 4.53
N SER A 5 -46.78 -46.41 3.56
CA SER A 5 -46.52 -47.12 2.30
C SER A 5 -45.11 -46.81 1.77
N SER A 6 -44.55 -47.80 1.09
CA SER A 6 -43.35 -47.85 0.26
C SER A 6 -43.48 -47.16 -1.11
N TYR A 7 -42.37 -46.65 -1.66
CA TYR A 7 -42.04 -46.71 -3.10
C TYR A 7 -40.50 -46.82 -3.22
N LEU A 8 -39.92 -48.02 -3.33
CA LEU A 8 -39.65 -48.83 -4.53
C LEU A 8 -38.79 -48.13 -5.60
N ILE A 9 -37.52 -48.54 -5.57
CA ILE A 9 -36.54 -48.52 -6.66
C ILE A 9 -37.13 -49.32 -7.83
N CYS A 10 -37.19 -48.72 -9.02
CA CYS A 10 -37.27 -49.46 -10.26
C CYS A 10 -36.42 -48.78 -11.35
N SER A 11 -35.42 -49.53 -11.78
CA SER A 11 -34.77 -49.46 -13.08
C SER A 11 -35.78 -49.45 -14.22
N ASN A 12 -35.76 -48.41 -15.04
CA ASN A 12 -35.98 -48.43 -16.51
C ASN A 12 -36.34 -47.00 -16.94
N GLN A 13 -35.39 -46.28 -17.52
CA GLN A 13 -35.74 -45.26 -18.50
C GLN A 13 -34.86 -45.47 -19.74
N ALA A 14 -35.51 -46.14 -20.69
CA ALA A 14 -35.13 -46.17 -22.07
C ALA A 14 -34.89 -44.74 -22.59
N SER A 15 -33.86 -44.67 -23.42
CA SER A 15 -33.57 -43.66 -24.42
C SER A 15 -34.81 -42.96 -24.99
N LEU A 16 -34.89 -41.65 -24.77
CA LEU A 16 -35.52 -40.71 -25.70
C LEU A 16 -34.47 -39.65 -26.03
N HIS A 17 -33.51 -40.08 -26.87
CA HIS A 17 -32.70 -39.17 -27.66
C HIS A 17 -33.64 -38.47 -28.66
N SER A 18 -33.90 -37.18 -28.46
CA SER A 18 -34.28 -36.32 -29.60
C SER A 18 -33.04 -36.17 -30.47
N GLU A 19 -32.80 -37.13 -31.36
CA GLU A 19 -31.72 -37.04 -32.36
C GLU A 19 -31.99 -35.83 -33.25
N ILE A 20 -31.13 -34.80 -33.13
CA ILE A 20 -31.09 -33.73 -34.12
C ILE A 20 -30.65 -34.40 -35.43
N ALA A 21 -31.58 -34.49 -36.38
CA ALA A 21 -31.34 -35.09 -37.69
C ALA A 21 -30.37 -34.21 -38.48
N LEU A 22 -29.16 -34.71 -38.69
CA LEU A 22 -28.18 -34.14 -39.60
C LEU A 22 -28.43 -34.72 -41.00
N SER A 23 -28.01 -34.01 -42.04
CA SER A 23 -28.11 -34.54 -43.41
C SER A 23 -27.41 -35.90 -43.53
N ASN A 24 -27.93 -36.78 -44.39
CA ASN A 24 -27.41 -38.14 -44.57
C ASN A 24 -25.91 -38.17 -44.93
N SER A 25 -25.41 -37.16 -45.65
CA SER A 25 -23.99 -37.06 -46.01
C SER A 25 -23.11 -36.69 -44.82
N VAL A 26 -23.53 -35.76 -43.97
CA VAL A 26 -22.84 -35.36 -42.73
C VAL A 26 -22.80 -36.52 -41.74
N GLU A 27 -23.91 -37.26 -41.60
CA GLU A 27 -23.96 -38.48 -40.77
C GLU A 27 -23.01 -39.58 -41.27
N THR A 28 -22.94 -39.77 -42.58
CA THR A 28 -22.05 -40.78 -43.18
C THR A 28 -20.59 -40.47 -42.86
N VAL A 29 -20.18 -39.20 -42.92
CA VAL A 29 -18.82 -38.78 -42.59
C VAL A 29 -18.53 -38.91 -41.09
N LEU A 30 -19.48 -38.55 -40.22
CA LEU A 30 -19.34 -38.72 -38.76
C LEU A 30 -19.15 -40.19 -38.37
N LYS A 31 -19.93 -41.12 -38.96
CA LYS A 31 -19.74 -42.56 -38.72
C LYS A 31 -18.35 -43.05 -39.10
N ARG A 32 -17.79 -42.53 -40.21
CA ARG A 32 -16.41 -42.85 -40.63
C ARG A 32 -15.37 -42.27 -39.66
N ILE A 33 -15.60 -41.08 -39.12
CA ILE A 33 -14.73 -40.45 -38.12
C ILE A 33 -14.73 -41.24 -36.80
N TYR A 34 -15.91 -41.68 -36.32
CA TYR A 34 -16.00 -42.50 -35.12
C TYR A 34 -15.23 -43.81 -35.27
N GLY A 35 -15.34 -44.46 -36.43
CA GLY A 35 -14.59 -45.67 -36.74
C GLY A 35 -13.08 -45.44 -36.85
N LYS A 36 -12.64 -44.35 -37.50
CA LYS A 36 -11.20 -44.06 -37.69
C LYS A 36 -10.49 -43.68 -36.38
N HIS A 37 -11.13 -42.87 -35.54
CA HIS A 37 -10.51 -42.30 -34.34
C HIS A 37 -10.97 -42.95 -33.02
N ASN A 38 -11.79 -44.00 -33.08
CA ASN A 38 -12.31 -44.77 -31.94
C ASN A 38 -12.96 -43.91 -30.83
N HIS A 39 -13.79 -42.93 -31.24
CA HIS A 39 -14.48 -42.00 -30.33
C HIS A 39 -16.00 -42.25 -30.28
N HIS A 40 -16.61 -41.95 -29.14
CA HIS A 40 -18.07 -41.97 -28.98
C HIS A 40 -18.77 -40.92 -29.86
N PRO A 41 -20.07 -41.13 -30.18
CA PRO A 41 -20.87 -40.14 -30.91
C PRO A 41 -20.80 -38.75 -30.27
N ILE A 42 -20.69 -37.70 -31.10
CA ILE A 42 -20.63 -36.32 -30.63
C ILE A 42 -21.91 -35.92 -29.88
N LYS A 43 -21.77 -35.01 -28.92
CA LYS A 43 -22.88 -34.54 -28.08
C LYS A 43 -23.93 -33.78 -28.90
N ALA A 44 -25.17 -33.79 -28.43
CA ALA A 44 -26.32 -33.12 -29.07
C ALA A 44 -26.05 -31.63 -29.37
N GLU A 45 -25.30 -30.94 -28.53
CA GLU A 45 -24.93 -29.54 -28.74
C GLU A 45 -24.01 -29.34 -29.96
N THR A 46 -23.02 -30.22 -30.16
CA THR A 46 -22.13 -30.19 -31.33
C THR A 46 -22.90 -30.56 -32.60
N ARG A 47 -23.86 -31.49 -32.51
CA ARG A 47 -24.79 -31.80 -33.61
C ARG A 47 -25.64 -30.59 -33.98
N ARG A 48 -26.17 -29.87 -32.99
CA ARG A 48 -26.95 -28.64 -33.23
C ARG A 48 -26.11 -27.57 -33.95
N ARG A 49 -24.83 -27.47 -33.60
CA ARG A 49 -23.91 -26.53 -34.23
C ARG A 49 -23.62 -26.88 -35.69
N LEU A 50 -23.41 -28.16 -35.97
CA LEU A 50 -23.24 -28.66 -37.35
C LEU A 50 -24.51 -28.53 -38.19
N SER A 51 -25.71 -28.61 -37.59
CA SER A 51 -26.97 -28.35 -38.31
C SER A 51 -27.24 -26.87 -38.54
N SER A 52 -26.64 -25.98 -37.75
CA SER A 52 -26.88 -24.53 -37.81
C SER A 52 -25.96 -23.77 -38.78
N ILE A 53 -25.02 -24.47 -39.43
CA ILE A 53 -24.08 -23.89 -40.41
C ILE A 53 -24.39 -24.41 -41.82
N PRO A 54 -23.93 -23.73 -42.89
CA PRO A 54 -24.12 -24.20 -44.26
C PRO A 54 -23.60 -25.63 -44.45
N HIS A 55 -24.34 -26.44 -45.21
CA HIS A 55 -24.08 -27.87 -45.39
C HIS A 55 -22.65 -28.18 -45.89
N GLU A 56 -22.15 -27.38 -46.83
CA GLU A 56 -20.79 -27.52 -47.37
C GLU A 56 -19.71 -27.25 -46.32
N LEU A 57 -19.90 -26.25 -45.47
CA LEU A 57 -18.98 -25.91 -44.39
C LEU A 57 -18.95 -26.99 -43.31
N ALA A 58 -20.10 -27.62 -43.02
CA ALA A 58 -20.17 -28.76 -42.12
C ALA A 58 -19.37 -29.96 -42.66
N LEU A 59 -19.51 -30.27 -43.95
CA LEU A 59 -18.75 -31.34 -44.59
C LEU A 59 -17.25 -31.04 -44.68
N GLU A 60 -16.87 -29.81 -45.00
CA GLU A 60 -15.47 -29.39 -45.05
C GLU A 60 -14.80 -29.51 -43.67
N THR A 61 -15.48 -29.05 -42.62
CA THR A 61 -15.02 -29.15 -41.24
C THR A 61 -14.83 -30.61 -40.83
N LEU A 62 -15.79 -31.47 -41.13
CA LEU A 62 -15.68 -32.90 -40.81
C LEU A 62 -14.64 -33.62 -41.67
N SER A 63 -14.45 -33.22 -42.92
CA SER A 63 -13.37 -33.73 -43.77
C SER A 63 -11.99 -33.38 -43.20
N LYS A 64 -11.81 -32.16 -42.69
CA LYS A 64 -10.60 -31.76 -41.95
C LYS A 64 -10.37 -32.67 -40.75
N VAL A 65 -11.39 -32.95 -39.95
CA VAL A 65 -11.29 -33.88 -38.80
C VAL A 65 -10.96 -35.31 -39.25
N PHE A 66 -11.57 -35.78 -40.33
CA PHE A 66 -11.31 -37.11 -40.88
C PHE A 66 -9.87 -37.26 -41.36
N ASN A 67 -9.27 -36.22 -41.93
CA ASN A 67 -7.94 -36.25 -42.53
C ASN A 67 -6.78 -36.07 -41.54
N VAL A 68 -7.03 -35.74 -40.27
CA VAL A 68 -5.98 -35.75 -39.24
C VAL A 68 -5.64 -37.19 -38.84
N ASP A 69 -4.38 -37.45 -38.51
CA ASP A 69 -3.90 -38.78 -38.10
C ASP A 69 -4.32 -39.16 -36.67
N TYR A 70 -4.47 -38.18 -35.78
CA TYR A 70 -4.92 -38.38 -34.40
C TYR A 70 -5.59 -37.11 -33.82
N VAL A 71 -6.70 -37.27 -33.10
CA VAL A 71 -7.42 -36.16 -32.43
C VAL A 71 -6.98 -36.06 -30.96
N LYS A 72 -6.29 -34.97 -30.60
CA LYS A 72 -5.85 -34.73 -29.22
C LYS A 72 -7.00 -34.14 -28.38
N GLY A 73 -7.59 -34.97 -27.50
CA GLY A 73 -8.68 -34.57 -26.60
C GLY A 73 -10.02 -35.18 -26.98
N THR A 74 -11.13 -34.43 -26.84
CA THR A 74 -12.46 -34.90 -27.23
C THR A 74 -12.80 -34.48 -28.66
N LEU A 75 -13.49 -35.36 -29.38
CA LEU A 75 -13.95 -35.09 -30.75
C LEU A 75 -14.87 -33.86 -30.83
N ASP A 76 -15.73 -33.66 -29.82
CA ASP A 76 -16.54 -32.45 -29.67
C ASP A 76 -15.69 -31.18 -29.56
N GLY A 77 -14.61 -31.21 -28.76
CA GLY A 77 -13.71 -30.07 -28.59
C GLY A 77 -12.99 -29.73 -29.89
N PHE A 78 -12.56 -30.74 -30.63
CA PHE A 78 -11.83 -30.55 -31.88
C PHE A 78 -12.71 -30.03 -33.02
N ILE A 79 -13.93 -30.56 -33.15
CA ILE A 79 -14.92 -30.02 -34.11
C ILE A 79 -15.28 -28.58 -33.74
N LYS A 80 -15.53 -28.27 -32.46
CA LYS A 80 -15.82 -26.90 -32.01
C LYS A 80 -14.66 -25.94 -32.33
N TYR A 81 -13.42 -26.36 -32.09
CA TYR A 81 -12.23 -25.57 -32.42
C TYR A 81 -12.13 -25.24 -33.91
N LEU A 82 -12.34 -26.22 -34.81
CA LEU A 82 -12.29 -25.98 -36.25
C LEU A 82 -13.43 -25.08 -36.73
N LEU A 83 -14.62 -25.20 -36.14
CA LEU A 83 -15.74 -24.30 -36.41
C LEU A 83 -15.46 -22.87 -35.93
N ASP A 84 -14.79 -22.70 -34.79
CA ASP A 84 -14.43 -21.37 -34.27
C ASP A 84 -13.36 -20.69 -35.15
N GLN A 85 -12.46 -21.47 -35.74
CA GLN A 85 -11.47 -20.97 -36.70
C GLN A 85 -12.11 -20.53 -38.02
N THR A 86 -13.08 -21.28 -38.56
CA THR A 86 -13.74 -20.91 -39.83
C THR A 86 -14.73 -19.76 -39.67
N VAL A 87 -15.42 -19.64 -38.52
CA VAL A 87 -16.29 -18.48 -38.24
C VAL A 87 -15.46 -17.20 -38.06
N SER A 88 -14.25 -17.30 -37.51
CA SER A 88 -13.32 -16.17 -37.41
C SER A 88 -12.73 -15.73 -38.76
N SER A 89 -12.73 -16.58 -39.79
CA SER A 89 -12.26 -16.22 -41.13
C SER A 89 -13.35 -15.69 -42.07
N VAL A 90 -14.63 -15.79 -41.69
CA VAL A 90 -15.78 -15.38 -42.51
C VAL A 90 -16.36 -14.02 -42.08
N TYR A 91 -16.07 -13.53 -40.86
CA TYR A 91 -16.41 -12.18 -40.42
C TYR A 91 -15.18 -11.25 -40.37
N GLY A 92 -14.52 -11.13 -41.51
CA GLY A 92 -13.80 -9.90 -41.90
C GLY A 92 -14.69 -9.16 -42.90
N SER A 93 -15.05 -7.91 -42.59
CA SER A 93 -16.00 -7.09 -43.34
C SER A 93 -15.73 -7.07 -44.86
N PRO A 94 -16.73 -7.28 -45.73
CA PRO A 94 -16.66 -6.91 -47.14
C PRO A 94 -17.11 -5.46 -47.35
N LEU A 95 -16.29 -4.68 -48.05
CA LEU A 95 -16.78 -3.49 -48.77
C LEU A 95 -17.77 -3.94 -49.86
N GLN A 96 -18.94 -3.30 -49.91
CA GLN A 96 -19.79 -3.32 -51.10
C GLN A 96 -19.33 -2.23 -52.08
N CYS A 97 -18.98 -2.63 -53.29
CA CYS A 97 -19.03 -1.78 -54.48
C CYS A 97 -19.96 -2.48 -55.48
N SER A 98 -20.97 -1.77 -55.94
CA SER A 98 -21.97 -2.24 -56.90
C SER A 98 -21.47 -2.12 -58.34
N GLY A 99 -21.94 -3.05 -59.19
CA GLY A 99 -22.32 -2.74 -60.57
C GLY A 99 -21.29 -3.00 -61.67
N GLU A 100 -21.44 -4.18 -62.28
CA GLU A 100 -21.31 -4.45 -63.72
C GLU A 100 -19.93 -4.44 -64.41
N SER A 101 -19.61 -5.61 -64.98
CA SER A 101 -18.86 -5.74 -66.23
C SER A 101 -19.57 -6.82 -67.06
N PRO A 102 -19.35 -6.88 -68.38
CA PRO A 102 -18.37 -7.89 -68.77
C PRO A 102 -17.52 -7.55 -70.01
N VAL A 103 -16.42 -8.32 -70.12
CA VAL A 103 -15.78 -8.86 -71.34
C VAL A 103 -14.40 -8.29 -71.78
N LEU A 104 -13.43 -9.23 -71.73
CA LEU A 104 -12.20 -9.48 -72.53
C LEU A 104 -10.98 -8.52 -72.53
N SER A 105 -9.88 -9.06 -71.98
CA SER A 105 -8.46 -9.17 -72.44
C SER A 105 -7.94 -8.35 -73.65
N PRO A 106 -6.60 -8.28 -73.87
CA PRO A 106 -5.50 -7.75 -73.04
C PRO A 106 -4.53 -6.85 -73.87
N ARG A 107 -3.59 -6.12 -73.22
CA ARG A 107 -2.19 -5.76 -73.64
C ARG A 107 -1.74 -4.35 -73.18
N THR A 108 -0.46 -4.30 -72.79
CA THR A 108 0.46 -3.17 -72.56
C THR A 108 0.63 -2.24 -73.79
N PRO A 109 1.45 -1.18 -73.77
CA PRO A 109 1.80 -0.16 -72.75
C PRO A 109 1.82 1.30 -73.33
N GLY A 110 2.01 2.33 -72.50
CA GLY A 110 2.81 3.51 -72.93
C GLY A 110 2.28 4.92 -72.66
N LYS A 111 3.20 5.70 -72.06
CA LYS A 111 3.68 7.03 -72.47
C LYS A 111 2.75 8.26 -72.45
N LYS A 112 3.37 9.32 -71.90
CA LYS A 112 3.30 10.77 -72.18
C LYS A 112 2.14 11.51 -71.50
N CYS A 113 2.43 12.37 -70.52
CA CYS A 113 3.09 13.69 -70.63
C CYS A 113 2.15 14.74 -71.22
N CYS A 114 1.79 15.75 -70.42
CA CYS A 114 2.02 17.17 -70.68
C CYS A 114 1.27 17.98 -69.62
N ARG A 115 2.00 18.73 -68.78
CA ARG A 115 2.41 20.15 -68.94
C ARG A 115 1.39 21.09 -68.29
N LYS A 116 1.86 21.77 -67.25
CA LYS A 116 2.06 23.24 -67.16
C LYS A 116 0.76 23.99 -66.86
N ALA A 117 0.74 25.07 -66.10
CA ALA A 117 1.69 25.75 -65.24
C ALA A 117 0.88 26.87 -64.55
N ILE A 118 1.23 27.15 -63.29
CA ILE A 118 1.47 28.47 -62.68
C ILE A 118 0.48 29.60 -63.01
N VAL A 119 -0.18 30.15 -61.98
CA VAL A 119 -0.04 31.51 -61.36
C VAL A 119 -1.01 31.47 -60.16
N GLY A 120 -0.71 31.77 -58.90
CA GLY A 120 0.25 32.67 -58.27
C GLY A 120 -0.55 33.63 -57.38
N ALA A 121 -0.29 33.65 -56.06
CA ALA A 121 -0.36 34.82 -55.18
C ALA A 121 -0.26 34.40 -53.70
N GLU A 122 0.47 35.22 -52.97
CA GLU A 122 0.89 35.12 -51.57
C GLU A 122 -0.27 35.09 -50.57
N MET A 123 -0.03 34.48 -49.40
CA MET A 123 -0.92 34.55 -48.24
C MET A 123 -0.13 35.13 -47.07
N SER A 124 -0.39 36.39 -46.76
CA SER A 124 0.05 37.11 -45.56
C SER A 124 -1.10 37.19 -44.55
N LEU A 125 -0.80 36.79 -43.30
CA LEU A 125 -1.26 37.30 -41.99
C LEU A 125 -2.74 37.67 -41.71
N LEU A 126 -3.14 37.34 -40.47
CA LEU A 126 -4.41 37.58 -39.74
C LEU A 126 -5.43 36.44 -39.93
N ASP A 127 -6.05 35.80 -38.94
CA ASP A 127 -6.22 36.06 -37.51
C ASP A 127 -6.44 34.75 -36.75
N TYR A 128 -6.09 34.75 -35.47
CA TYR A 128 -6.43 33.70 -34.51
C TYR A 128 -7.95 33.66 -34.28
N GLU A 129 -8.64 32.66 -34.81
CA GLU A 129 -9.98 32.30 -34.33
C GLU A 129 -9.87 31.24 -33.20
N VAL A 130 -10.31 31.67 -32.02
CA VAL A 130 -10.61 30.84 -30.84
C VAL A 130 -11.59 29.72 -31.24
N PRO A 131 -11.38 28.45 -30.85
CA PRO A 131 -12.34 27.41 -31.16
C PRO A 131 -13.62 27.63 -30.33
N SER A 132 -14.72 27.94 -31.02
CA SER A 132 -16.07 28.02 -30.46
C SER A 132 -16.49 26.68 -29.81
N PRO A 133 -17.18 26.68 -28.65
CA PRO A 133 -17.59 25.47 -27.92
C PRO A 133 -18.82 24.78 -28.56
N LYS A 134 -18.69 24.32 -29.80
CA LYS A 134 -19.79 23.69 -30.56
C LYS A 134 -19.53 22.25 -31.02
N SER A 135 -18.43 21.63 -30.60
CA SER A 135 -18.09 20.24 -30.95
C SER A 135 -18.14 19.29 -29.75
N LEU A 136 -19.27 19.29 -29.03
CA LEU A 136 -19.62 18.21 -28.08
C LEU A 136 -21.12 17.89 -28.22
N LYS A 137 -21.49 17.30 -29.36
CA LYS A 137 -22.74 16.54 -29.45
C LYS A 137 -22.42 15.11 -29.03
N LEU A 138 -23.10 14.64 -27.98
CA LEU A 138 -23.24 13.22 -27.71
C LEU A 138 -23.77 12.54 -28.97
N GLU A 139 -22.98 11.65 -29.58
CA GLU A 139 -23.52 10.69 -30.54
C GLU A 139 -24.19 9.56 -29.75
N VAL A 140 -25.51 9.68 -29.62
CA VAL A 140 -26.44 8.57 -29.43
C VAL A 140 -27.53 8.75 -30.47
N GLU A 141 -27.71 7.76 -31.33
CA GLU A 141 -28.84 7.68 -32.25
C GLU A 141 -30.16 7.81 -31.46
N GLY A 142 -30.94 8.83 -31.76
CA GLY A 142 -32.26 9.06 -31.19
C GLY A 142 -32.40 10.44 -30.55
N GLY A 143 -33.01 11.38 -31.27
CA GLY A 143 -33.27 12.74 -30.80
C GLY A 143 -34.17 12.80 -29.58
N SER A 144 -33.61 13.14 -28.43
CA SER A 144 -34.30 13.76 -27.29
C SER A 144 -33.28 14.58 -26.50
N THR A 145 -33.50 15.89 -26.40
CA THR A 145 -32.74 16.79 -25.53
C THR A 145 -32.81 16.29 -24.09
N LEU A 146 -31.69 15.80 -23.54
CA LEU A 146 -31.61 15.27 -22.18
C LEU A 146 -31.98 16.36 -21.16
N HIS A 147 -33.15 16.26 -20.54
CA HIS A 147 -33.57 17.14 -19.45
C HIS A 147 -32.79 16.78 -18.17
N VAL A 148 -31.76 17.55 -17.82
CA VAL A 148 -31.03 17.38 -16.55
C VAL A 148 -32.00 17.64 -15.39
N PRO A 149 -32.14 16.73 -14.41
CA PRO A 149 -33.04 16.93 -13.29
C PRO A 149 -32.71 18.22 -12.51
N PRO A 150 -33.72 19.04 -12.11
CA PRO A 150 -33.49 20.29 -11.38
C PRO A 150 -32.66 20.12 -10.09
N GLN A 151 -32.80 18.98 -9.41
CA GLN A 151 -32.02 18.67 -8.20
C GLN A 151 -30.52 18.50 -8.51
N VAL A 152 -30.17 17.94 -9.67
CA VAL A 152 -28.77 17.77 -10.10
C VAL A 152 -28.16 19.13 -10.45
N LEU A 153 -28.94 20.02 -11.06
CA LEU A 153 -28.53 21.41 -11.29
C LEU A 153 -28.28 22.14 -9.96
N ALA A 154 -29.22 22.05 -9.00
CA ALA A 154 -29.05 22.64 -7.68
C ALA A 154 -27.84 22.06 -6.92
N LEU A 155 -27.58 20.74 -7.03
CA LEU A 155 -26.39 20.12 -6.47
C LEU A 155 -25.10 20.70 -7.07
N SER A 156 -25.10 21.02 -8.37
CA SER A 156 -23.96 21.59 -9.08
C SER A 156 -23.64 23.04 -8.69
N GLU A 157 -24.61 23.75 -8.11
CA GLU A 157 -24.47 25.10 -7.56
C GLU A 157 -23.81 25.12 -6.16
N LEU A 158 -23.63 23.95 -5.52
CA LEU A 158 -22.94 23.83 -4.24
C LEU A 158 -21.42 23.71 -4.40
N GLU A 159 -20.69 24.06 -3.34
CA GLU A 159 -19.28 23.65 -3.18
C GLU A 159 -19.15 22.13 -3.26
N PHE A 160 -18.05 21.61 -3.83
CA PHE A 160 -17.89 20.17 -4.04
C PHE A 160 -18.03 19.36 -2.74
N LYS A 161 -17.41 19.82 -1.64
CA LYS A 161 -17.51 19.17 -0.33
C LYS A 161 -18.96 19.04 0.16
N LYS A 162 -19.79 20.07 -0.07
CA LYS A 162 -21.22 20.08 0.29
C LYS A 162 -22.01 19.10 -0.59
N ALA A 163 -21.78 19.14 -1.89
CA ALA A 163 -22.41 18.23 -2.85
C ALA A 163 -22.07 16.76 -2.55
N PHE A 164 -20.80 16.46 -2.32
CA PHE A 164 -20.34 15.10 -2.02
C PHE A 164 -20.91 14.60 -0.69
N LEU A 165 -20.90 15.42 0.36
CA LEU A 165 -21.45 15.06 1.66
C LEU A 165 -22.94 14.71 1.55
N LEU A 166 -23.72 15.49 0.81
CA LEU A 166 -25.13 15.19 0.56
C LEU A 166 -25.30 13.82 -0.09
N LEU A 167 -24.54 13.54 -1.16
CA LEU A 167 -24.58 12.25 -1.84
C LEU A 167 -24.12 11.09 -0.94
N SER A 168 -23.23 11.33 0.02
CA SER A 168 -22.78 10.33 0.99
C SER A 168 -23.88 9.94 2.00
N TYR A 169 -24.82 10.85 2.29
CA TYR A 169 -25.95 10.63 3.22
C TYR A 169 -27.18 10.01 2.56
N ILE A 170 -27.13 9.75 1.26
CA ILE A 170 -28.16 9.01 0.52
C ILE A 170 -27.56 7.79 -0.20
N PRO A 171 -26.87 6.88 0.52
CA PRO A 171 -26.11 5.81 -0.10
C PRO A 171 -26.98 4.91 -0.97
N GLY A 172 -26.57 4.72 -2.24
CA GLY A 172 -27.27 3.86 -3.19
C GLY A 172 -28.60 4.43 -3.72
N LYS A 173 -28.94 5.68 -3.39
CA LYS A 173 -30.11 6.39 -3.92
C LYS A 173 -29.67 7.54 -4.82
N ASN A 174 -30.42 7.75 -5.89
CA ASN A 174 -30.30 8.96 -6.71
C ASN A 174 -31.14 10.10 -6.13
N LEU A 175 -30.83 11.35 -6.46
CA LEU A 175 -31.58 12.52 -5.98
C LEU A 175 -33.08 12.46 -6.31
N GLY A 176 -33.47 11.86 -7.43
CA GLY A 176 -34.88 11.66 -7.80
C GLY A 176 -35.62 10.58 -6.98
N GLN A 177 -34.89 9.74 -6.23
CA GLN A 177 -35.46 8.69 -5.37
C GLN A 177 -35.62 9.17 -3.92
N VAL A 178 -35.19 10.40 -3.62
CA VAL A 178 -35.25 11.00 -2.30
C VAL A 178 -36.18 12.20 -2.36
N ASN A 179 -37.04 12.37 -1.35
CA ASN A 179 -38.03 13.45 -1.32
C ASN A 179 -37.36 14.80 -0.95
N ILE A 180 -36.59 15.37 -1.87
CA ILE A 180 -35.91 16.67 -1.76
C ILE A 180 -36.08 17.48 -3.05
N THR A 181 -36.40 18.76 -2.89
CA THR A 181 -36.58 19.73 -3.99
C THR A 181 -35.27 20.44 -4.34
N ALA A 182 -35.21 21.03 -5.54
CA ALA A 182 -34.05 21.81 -5.96
C ALA A 182 -33.89 23.09 -5.11
N GLU A 183 -35.01 23.70 -4.71
CA GLU A 183 -35.06 24.90 -3.86
C GLU A 183 -34.54 24.62 -2.45
N GLU A 184 -34.89 23.47 -1.85
CA GLU A 184 -34.33 23.04 -0.55
C GLU A 184 -32.80 22.91 -0.61
N ILE A 185 -32.26 22.33 -1.68
CA ILE A 185 -30.79 22.21 -1.86
C ILE A 185 -30.15 23.60 -1.95
N ARG A 186 -30.76 24.53 -2.69
CA ARG A 186 -30.25 25.91 -2.84
C ARG A 186 -30.30 26.70 -1.54
N GLN A 187 -31.31 26.50 -0.70
CA GLN A 187 -31.40 27.16 0.61
C GLN A 187 -30.23 26.82 1.53
N TRP A 188 -29.61 25.64 1.36
CA TRP A 188 -28.45 25.23 2.15
C TRP A 188 -27.12 25.73 1.59
N LYS A 189 -27.10 26.34 0.40
CA LYS A 189 -25.87 26.74 -0.31
C LYS A 189 -24.95 27.60 0.55
N ASP A 190 -25.51 28.59 1.23
CA ASP A 190 -24.77 29.61 1.98
C ASP A 190 -24.55 29.24 3.46
N LEU A 191 -25.04 28.07 3.90
CA LEU A 191 -24.78 27.59 5.26
C LEU A 191 -23.29 27.28 5.47
N SER A 192 -22.79 27.54 6.68
CA SER A 192 -21.47 27.06 7.09
C SER A 192 -21.42 25.52 6.98
N MET A 193 -20.25 24.92 6.79
CA MET A 193 -20.15 23.45 6.64
C MET A 193 -20.77 22.69 7.82
N VAL A 194 -20.65 23.23 9.04
CA VAL A 194 -21.24 22.64 10.25
C VAL A 194 -22.77 22.71 10.21
N ALA A 195 -23.33 23.88 9.87
CA ALA A 195 -24.78 24.05 9.76
C ALA A 195 -25.36 23.26 8.58
N TYR A 196 -24.62 23.20 7.47
CA TYR A 196 -24.94 22.42 6.28
C TYR A 196 -25.00 20.92 6.60
N GLU A 197 -23.96 20.36 7.23
CA GLU A 197 -23.94 18.95 7.63
C GLU A 197 -25.15 18.60 8.49
N ALA A 198 -25.44 19.42 9.51
CA ALA A 198 -26.55 19.18 10.42
C ALA A 198 -27.90 19.19 9.67
N ALA A 199 -28.12 20.18 8.80
CA ALA A 199 -29.33 20.28 7.99
C ALA A 199 -29.53 19.08 7.06
N VAL A 200 -28.48 18.68 6.33
CA VAL A 200 -28.53 17.53 5.42
C VAL A 200 -28.69 16.23 6.19
N TRP A 201 -28.00 16.07 7.33
CA TRP A 201 -28.14 14.90 8.19
C TRP A 201 -29.56 14.75 8.70
N ASP A 202 -30.14 15.82 9.26
CA ASP A 202 -31.47 15.78 9.83
C ASP A 202 -32.55 15.55 8.77
N ARG A 203 -32.38 16.14 7.58
CA ARG A 203 -33.34 16.00 6.48
C ARG A 203 -33.25 14.66 5.75
N LEU A 204 -32.03 14.16 5.50
CA LEU A 204 -31.78 13.01 4.62
C LEU A 204 -31.07 11.86 5.36
N GLY A 205 -29.94 12.17 6.00
CA GLY A 205 -29.02 11.18 6.57
C GLY A 205 -29.68 10.30 7.64
N ARG A 206 -30.39 10.90 8.60
CA ARG A 206 -31.10 10.22 9.69
C ARG A 206 -32.06 9.12 9.22
N HIS A 207 -32.58 9.24 7.99
CA HIS A 207 -33.54 8.31 7.39
C HIS A 207 -32.93 7.34 6.37
N SER A 208 -31.71 7.63 5.88
CA SER A 208 -31.12 6.93 4.73
C SER A 208 -29.80 6.24 5.04
N CYS A 209 -29.11 6.60 6.12
CA CYS A 209 -27.90 5.95 6.56
C CYS A 209 -27.89 5.74 8.09
N PRO A 210 -27.21 4.69 8.58
CA PRO A 210 -26.99 4.50 10.01
C PRO A 210 -26.29 5.71 10.64
N SER A 211 -26.57 6.00 11.91
CA SER A 211 -25.91 7.10 12.65
C SER A 211 -24.38 6.99 12.67
N THR A 212 -23.83 5.79 12.48
CA THR A 212 -22.40 5.50 12.34
C THR A 212 -21.77 6.07 11.06
N ASP A 213 -22.57 6.40 10.04
CA ASP A 213 -22.09 7.03 8.80
C ASP A 213 -22.15 8.56 8.86
N ARG A 214 -22.68 9.15 9.95
CA ARG A 214 -22.62 10.60 10.20
C ARG A 214 -21.17 11.03 10.40
N ARG A 215 -20.79 12.20 9.88
CA ARG A 215 -19.41 12.70 9.93
C ARG A 215 -19.39 14.14 10.42
N SER A 216 -18.87 14.34 11.64
CA SER A 216 -18.51 15.67 12.15
C SER A 216 -17.05 15.93 11.81
N LEU A 217 -16.79 16.56 10.65
CA LEU A 217 -15.43 16.81 10.16
C LEU A 217 -14.97 18.23 10.48
N GLN A 218 -13.70 18.38 10.87
CA GLN A 218 -13.01 19.66 10.89
C GLN A 218 -12.52 19.99 9.47
N TRP A 219 -13.43 20.56 8.67
CA TRP A 219 -13.22 20.87 7.26
C TRP A 219 -12.05 21.82 6.96
N ASP A 220 -11.59 22.58 7.96
CA ASP A 220 -10.54 23.60 7.83
C ASP A 220 -9.20 23.19 8.49
N SER A 221 -9.01 21.88 8.77
CA SER A 221 -7.84 21.37 9.49
C SER A 221 -6.52 21.33 8.69
N GLY A 222 -6.56 21.70 7.40
CA GLY A 222 -5.40 21.61 6.49
C GLY A 222 -5.01 20.18 6.10
N ASN A 223 -5.80 19.17 6.49
CA ASN A 223 -5.61 17.77 6.13
C ASN A 223 -6.16 17.48 4.73
N THR A 224 -5.61 16.45 4.08
CA THR A 224 -6.08 15.97 2.78
C THR A 224 -7.39 15.21 2.94
N HIS A 225 -8.41 15.60 2.18
CA HIS A 225 -9.72 14.95 2.12
C HIS A 225 -9.74 13.87 1.03
N TYR A 226 -9.95 12.63 1.44
CA TYR A 226 -10.13 11.50 0.53
C TYR A 226 -11.61 11.21 0.31
N TYR A 227 -12.04 11.38 -0.93
CA TYR A 227 -13.39 11.04 -1.37
C TYR A 227 -13.44 9.59 -1.87
N GLN A 228 -14.37 8.77 -1.36
CA GLN A 228 -14.48 7.36 -1.75
C GLN A 228 -15.78 7.05 -2.50
N CYS A 229 -15.66 6.22 -3.53
CA CYS A 229 -16.78 5.63 -4.26
C CYS A 229 -16.70 4.11 -4.18
N HIS A 230 -17.80 3.46 -3.84
CA HIS A 230 -17.93 2.01 -3.78
C HIS A 230 -18.84 1.54 -4.91
N VAL A 231 -18.29 0.73 -5.82
CA VAL A 231 -18.97 0.20 -7.00
C VAL A 231 -19.43 -1.24 -6.71
N SER A 232 -20.73 -1.47 -6.87
CA SER A 232 -21.40 -2.76 -6.73
C SER A 232 -21.29 -3.59 -8.03
N PRO A 233 -21.48 -4.93 -7.99
CA PRO A 233 -21.37 -5.78 -9.18
C PRO A 233 -22.34 -5.44 -10.33
N ASP A 234 -23.51 -4.86 -10.01
CA ASP A 234 -24.50 -4.39 -10.98
C ASP A 234 -24.13 -3.04 -11.64
N GLY A 235 -23.03 -2.43 -11.20
CA GLY A 235 -22.55 -1.14 -11.68
C GLY A 235 -23.13 0.07 -10.96
N SER A 236 -24.05 -0.14 -10.02
CA SER A 236 -24.48 0.92 -9.10
C SER A 236 -23.31 1.32 -8.20
N TYR A 237 -23.30 2.57 -7.75
CA TYR A 237 -22.25 3.04 -6.85
C TYR A 237 -22.80 3.94 -5.73
N ARG A 238 -22.11 3.91 -4.59
CA ARG A 238 -22.39 4.75 -3.42
C ARG A 238 -21.15 5.50 -2.98
N PHE A 239 -21.35 6.68 -2.42
CA PHE A 239 -20.25 7.52 -1.93
C PHE A 239 -20.05 7.31 -0.44
N LYS A 240 -18.78 7.35 -0.01
CA LYS A 240 -18.38 7.26 1.39
C LYS A 240 -17.29 8.29 1.68
N GLY A 241 -17.36 8.89 2.86
CA GLY A 241 -16.46 9.97 3.26
C GLY A 241 -17.08 11.36 3.04
N PRO A 242 -16.28 12.43 3.11
CA PRO A 242 -14.82 12.43 3.04
C PRO A 242 -14.12 11.82 4.26
N LEU A 243 -12.95 11.22 4.03
CA LEU A 243 -12.05 10.75 5.08
C LEU A 243 -10.84 11.68 5.15
N MET A 244 -10.39 12.06 6.34
CA MET A 244 -9.19 12.88 6.47
C MET A 244 -7.96 11.99 6.61
N GLU A 245 -6.91 12.28 5.86
CA GLU A 245 -5.58 11.73 6.16
C GLU A 245 -4.58 12.87 6.35
N ASN A 246 -3.73 12.75 7.37
CA ASN A 246 -2.69 13.75 7.69
C ASN A 246 -1.54 13.80 6.66
N THR A 247 -1.65 13.10 5.54
CA THR A 247 -0.64 13.05 4.48
C THR A 247 -1.30 13.03 3.11
N GLY A 248 -0.96 14.01 2.29
CA GLY A 248 -1.28 14.03 0.89
C GLY A 248 -0.41 13.09 0.06
N THR A 249 -0.75 13.00 -1.22
CA THR A 249 0.10 12.43 -2.26
C THR A 249 0.39 13.52 -3.29
N HIS A 250 1.41 13.35 -4.11
CA HIS A 250 1.68 14.27 -5.22
C HIS A 250 0.45 14.49 -6.12
N LEU A 251 -0.34 13.43 -6.38
CA LEU A 251 -1.62 13.55 -7.10
C LEU A 251 -2.60 14.55 -6.45
N HIS A 252 -2.82 14.48 -5.14
CA HIS A 252 -3.72 15.39 -4.42
C HIS A 252 -3.13 16.80 -4.33
N ASN A 253 -1.82 16.90 -4.08
CA ASN A 253 -1.12 18.19 -3.99
C ASN A 253 -1.21 19.00 -5.30
N VAL A 254 -1.24 18.31 -6.45
CA VAL A 254 -1.34 18.95 -7.78
C VAL A 254 -2.78 19.22 -8.16
N LEU A 255 -3.67 18.24 -8.00
CA LEU A 255 -5.04 18.35 -8.52
C LEU A 255 -6.03 19.01 -7.57
N GLY A 256 -5.74 19.07 -6.27
CA GLY A 256 -6.74 19.37 -5.25
C GLY A 256 -7.59 18.15 -4.92
N ASP A 257 -8.00 18.06 -3.66
CA ASP A 257 -8.70 16.91 -3.09
C ASP A 257 -10.00 16.59 -3.85
N GLU A 258 -10.76 17.62 -4.23
CA GLU A 258 -12.04 17.50 -4.93
C GLU A 258 -11.93 16.88 -6.32
N ASN A 259 -10.73 16.87 -6.91
CA ASN A 259 -10.50 16.35 -8.26
C ASN A 259 -9.98 14.91 -8.25
N VAL A 260 -9.87 14.27 -7.09
CA VAL A 260 -9.41 12.89 -6.92
C VAL A 260 -10.45 12.04 -6.20
N LEU A 261 -10.80 10.91 -6.81
CA LEU A 261 -11.78 9.96 -6.29
C LEU A 261 -11.14 8.58 -6.10
N THR A 262 -11.16 8.05 -4.88
CA THR A 262 -10.74 6.67 -4.61
C THR A 262 -11.90 5.70 -4.85
N VAL A 263 -11.74 4.73 -5.74
CA VAL A 263 -12.80 3.81 -6.14
C VAL A 263 -12.53 2.39 -5.64
N LYS A 264 -13.50 1.80 -4.97
CA LYS A 264 -13.48 0.42 -4.48
C LYS A 264 -14.51 -0.41 -5.23
N PHE A 265 -14.04 -1.44 -5.93
CA PHE A 265 -14.89 -2.39 -6.63
C PHE A 265 -15.19 -3.60 -5.72
N ALA A 266 -16.47 -3.95 -5.62
CA ALA A 266 -16.92 -5.14 -4.92
C ALA A 266 -16.43 -6.43 -5.60
N ASP A 267 -16.42 -7.53 -4.86
CA ASP A 267 -16.17 -8.83 -5.47
C ASP A 267 -17.40 -9.27 -6.27
N VAL A 268 -17.18 -9.80 -7.47
CA VAL A 268 -18.24 -10.26 -8.36
C VAL A 268 -18.48 -11.75 -8.11
N PRO A 269 -19.73 -12.19 -7.82
CA PRO A 269 -20.04 -13.61 -7.66
C PRO A 269 -19.86 -14.39 -8.97
N GLY A 270 -19.24 -15.57 -8.89
CA GLY A 270 -19.08 -16.51 -10.01
C GLY A 270 -17.65 -16.64 -10.53
N GLU A 271 -17.41 -17.65 -11.38
CA GLU A 271 -16.13 -17.85 -12.06
C GLU A 271 -16.22 -17.32 -13.49
N ALA A 272 -15.19 -16.60 -13.94
CA ALA A 272 -15.09 -16.16 -15.32
C ALA A 272 -15.06 -17.39 -16.25
N THR A 273 -16.02 -17.48 -17.15
CA THR A 273 -16.04 -18.49 -18.22
C THR A 273 -15.53 -17.87 -19.51
N TYR A 274 -15.14 -18.68 -20.49
CA TYR A 274 -14.65 -18.20 -21.78
C TYR A 274 -15.64 -17.26 -22.51
N CYS A 275 -16.94 -17.38 -22.22
CA CYS A 275 -18.01 -16.62 -22.87
C CYS A 275 -18.58 -15.46 -22.02
N ASN A 276 -18.12 -15.25 -20.78
CA ASN A 276 -18.66 -14.20 -19.91
C ASN A 276 -17.54 -13.46 -19.16
N ASP A 277 -17.26 -12.22 -19.58
CA ASP A 277 -16.41 -11.31 -18.80
C ASP A 277 -17.24 -10.75 -17.63
N ILE A 278 -17.09 -11.40 -16.47
CA ILE A 278 -17.76 -11.01 -15.22
C ILE A 278 -17.42 -9.58 -14.77
N TYR A 279 -16.40 -8.94 -15.37
CA TYR A 279 -16.02 -7.55 -15.09
C TYR A 279 -16.41 -6.58 -16.21
N SER A 280 -17.22 -6.99 -17.18
CA SER A 280 -17.72 -6.14 -18.27
C SER A 280 -18.34 -4.83 -17.76
N THR A 281 -19.20 -4.90 -16.74
CA THR A 281 -19.77 -3.73 -16.07
C THR A 281 -18.70 -2.78 -15.52
N TYR A 282 -17.62 -3.31 -14.93
CA TYR A 282 -16.54 -2.49 -14.38
C TYR A 282 -15.72 -1.82 -15.47
N LYS A 283 -15.48 -2.52 -16.57
CA LYS A 283 -14.82 -1.95 -17.76
C LYS A 283 -15.63 -0.80 -18.35
N GLU A 284 -16.95 -0.98 -18.45
CA GLU A 284 -17.86 0.07 -18.91
C GLU A 284 -17.82 1.31 -17.99
N ILE A 285 -17.77 1.12 -16.67
CA ILE A 285 -17.61 2.23 -15.71
C ILE A 285 -16.26 2.92 -15.87
N ALA A 286 -15.17 2.19 -16.07
CA ALA A 286 -13.87 2.79 -16.31
C ALA A 286 -13.85 3.64 -17.59
N LYS A 287 -14.51 3.15 -18.64
CA LYS A 287 -14.62 3.84 -19.95
C LYS A 287 -15.50 5.08 -19.87
N LYS A 288 -16.71 4.96 -19.33
CA LYS A 288 -17.68 6.07 -19.24
C LYS A 288 -17.35 7.05 -18.13
N GLY A 289 -16.67 6.61 -17.08
CA GLY A 289 -16.42 7.38 -15.87
C GLY A 289 -17.60 7.38 -14.88
N ILE A 290 -17.32 7.84 -13.67
CA ILE A 290 -18.26 7.98 -12.57
C ILE A 290 -18.73 9.43 -12.50
N MET A 291 -20.04 9.64 -12.46
CA MET A 291 -20.62 10.98 -12.34
C MET A 291 -20.86 11.33 -10.87
N ILE A 292 -20.36 12.50 -10.46
CA ILE A 292 -20.66 13.15 -9.18
C ILE A 292 -21.34 14.48 -9.48
N GLY A 293 -22.67 14.50 -9.42
CA GLY A 293 -23.46 15.60 -9.98
C GLY A 293 -23.16 15.74 -11.48
N LEU A 294 -22.66 16.91 -11.88
CA LEU A 294 -22.29 17.22 -13.26
C LEU A 294 -20.78 17.09 -13.56
N ARG A 295 -20.00 16.52 -12.62
CA ARG A 295 -18.56 16.27 -12.78
C ARG A 295 -18.31 14.81 -13.12
N ARG A 296 -17.48 14.55 -14.14
CA ARG A 296 -17.09 13.21 -14.57
C ARG A 296 -15.71 12.85 -14.03
N TYR A 297 -15.60 11.68 -13.42
CA TYR A 297 -14.34 11.12 -12.93
C TYR A 297 -13.98 9.87 -13.73
N GLN A 298 -12.76 9.79 -14.26
CA GLN A 298 -12.29 8.66 -15.07
C GLN A 298 -11.05 8.01 -14.47
N PHE A 299 -10.86 6.71 -14.77
CA PHE A 299 -9.77 5.91 -14.22
C PHE A 299 -8.41 6.52 -14.55
N PHE A 300 -7.55 6.64 -13.54
CA PHE A 300 -6.25 7.28 -13.69
C PHE A 300 -5.08 6.36 -13.33
N VAL A 301 -5.11 5.76 -12.15
CA VAL A 301 -3.98 4.97 -11.62
C VAL A 301 -4.44 4.02 -10.52
N PHE A 302 -3.71 2.92 -10.30
CA PHE A 302 -3.93 2.04 -9.15
C PHE A 302 -2.62 1.67 -8.44
N LYS A 303 -2.73 1.23 -7.19
CA LYS A 303 -1.59 0.80 -6.36
C LYS A 303 -2.00 -0.26 -5.35
N ASP A 304 -1.11 -1.21 -5.07
CA ASP A 304 -1.31 -2.19 -4.00
C ASP A 304 -1.24 -1.51 -2.60
N GLY A 305 -2.21 -1.74 -1.73
CA GLY A 305 -2.45 -1.02 -0.45
C GLY A 305 -1.50 -1.35 0.69
N GLY A 306 -0.36 -1.97 0.41
CA GLY A 306 0.69 -2.22 1.40
C GLY A 306 0.31 -3.21 2.52
N LYS A 307 1.20 -3.40 3.50
CA LYS A 307 1.06 -4.41 4.56
C LYS A 307 -0.03 -4.12 5.60
N GLU A 308 -0.36 -2.85 5.84
CA GLU A 308 -1.33 -2.44 6.88
C GLU A 308 -2.78 -2.62 6.41
N GLU A 309 -3.09 -2.29 5.15
CA GLU A 309 -4.45 -2.46 4.61
C GLU A 309 -4.77 -3.92 4.32
N LYS A 310 -3.76 -4.71 3.89
CA LYS A 310 -3.86 -6.17 3.79
C LYS A 310 -4.20 -6.87 5.11
N LYS A 311 -4.01 -6.22 6.26
CA LYS A 311 -4.43 -6.71 7.58
C LYS A 311 -5.82 -6.23 8.01
N LYS A 312 -6.36 -5.17 7.40
CA LYS A 312 -7.65 -4.56 7.75
C LYS A 312 -8.81 -5.21 6.98
N ASP A 313 -8.63 -5.49 5.69
CA ASP A 313 -9.63 -6.19 4.87
C ASP A 313 -9.25 -7.67 4.72
N PHE A 314 -9.92 -8.54 5.49
CA PHE A 314 -9.74 -9.99 5.39
C PHE A 314 -10.39 -10.61 4.14
N SER A 315 -11.25 -9.87 3.42
CA SER A 315 -12.02 -10.39 2.27
C SER A 315 -11.66 -9.82 0.89
N GLY A 316 -10.76 -8.85 0.73
CA GLY A 316 -10.44 -8.32 -0.60
C GLY A 316 -9.04 -7.70 -0.69
N LYS A 317 -8.16 -8.30 -1.51
CA LYS A 317 -6.79 -7.86 -1.78
C LYS A 317 -6.72 -6.33 -1.97
N GLY A 318 -6.14 -5.63 -0.99
CA GLY A 318 -6.25 -4.17 -0.80
C GLY A 318 -5.64 -3.27 -1.88
N VAL A 319 -5.98 -3.42 -3.16
CA VAL A 319 -5.54 -2.56 -4.25
C VAL A 319 -6.41 -1.30 -4.28
N LYS A 320 -5.79 -0.12 -4.17
CA LYS A 320 -6.44 1.19 -4.32
C LYS A 320 -6.52 1.58 -5.78
N CYS A 321 -7.69 2.03 -6.22
CA CYS A 321 -7.94 2.54 -7.57
C CYS A 321 -8.31 4.02 -7.46
N TYR A 322 -7.74 4.86 -8.33
CA TYR A 322 -7.95 6.30 -8.31
C TYR A 322 -8.50 6.75 -9.66
N PHE A 323 -9.53 7.58 -9.58
CA PHE A 323 -10.15 8.27 -10.69
C PHE A 323 -9.92 9.77 -10.50
N ILE A 324 -9.77 10.51 -11.59
CA ILE A 324 -9.61 11.96 -11.55
C ILE A 324 -10.74 12.65 -12.31
N ARG A 325 -11.05 13.89 -11.94
CA ARG A 325 -12.00 14.71 -12.67
C ARG A 325 -11.45 15.05 -14.06
N THR A 326 -12.22 14.72 -15.10
CA THR A 326 -11.87 14.99 -16.51
C THR A 326 -12.86 15.89 -17.22
N ASP A 327 -14.10 15.95 -16.74
CA ASP A 327 -15.15 16.77 -17.34
C ASP A 327 -16.03 17.42 -16.27
N SER A 328 -16.60 18.59 -16.57
CA SER A 328 -17.66 19.18 -15.77
C SER A 328 -18.54 20.12 -16.58
N THR A 329 -19.85 19.98 -16.43
CA THR A 329 -20.86 20.93 -16.91
C THR A 329 -21.53 21.69 -15.76
N ALA A 330 -20.98 21.63 -14.55
CA ALA A 330 -21.50 22.34 -13.38
C ALA A 330 -21.31 23.86 -13.53
N SER A 331 -22.36 24.65 -13.24
CA SER A 331 -22.34 26.12 -13.35
C SER A 331 -21.19 26.77 -12.57
N ASN A 332 -20.89 26.26 -11.36
CA ASN A 332 -19.78 26.73 -10.54
C ASN A 332 -18.39 26.52 -11.16
N ASP A 333 -18.27 25.59 -12.10
CA ASP A 333 -17.02 25.29 -12.80
C ASP A 333 -16.95 26.02 -14.16
N MET A 334 -18.08 26.50 -14.67
CA MET A 334 -18.20 27.20 -15.96
C MET A 334 -17.75 28.66 -15.80
N GLY A 335 -16.44 28.86 -15.77
CA GLY A 335 -15.82 30.18 -15.64
C GLY A 335 -14.32 30.14 -15.29
N GLN A 336 -13.82 29.00 -14.80
CA GLN A 336 -12.40 28.74 -14.58
C GLN A 336 -12.07 27.34 -15.11
N PRO A 337 -11.17 27.20 -16.10
CA PRO A 337 -10.77 25.88 -16.60
C PRO A 337 -10.06 25.09 -15.49
N TYR A 338 -10.55 23.88 -15.21
CA TYR A 338 -9.84 22.94 -14.33
C TYR A 338 -8.64 22.31 -15.06
N ILE A 339 -7.66 21.81 -14.31
CA ILE A 339 -6.29 21.49 -14.77
C ILE A 339 -6.22 20.66 -16.06
N PHE A 340 -7.13 19.70 -16.22
CA PHE A 340 -7.17 18.78 -17.37
C PHE A 340 -8.42 18.95 -18.26
N SER A 341 -9.05 20.12 -18.23
CA SER A 341 -10.18 20.39 -19.11
C SER A 341 -9.78 20.26 -20.58
N GLY A 342 -10.56 19.47 -21.34
CA GLY A 342 -10.33 19.21 -22.76
C GLY A 342 -9.14 18.30 -23.07
N LYS A 343 -8.48 17.72 -22.07
CA LYS A 343 -7.34 16.80 -22.25
C LYS A 343 -7.78 15.35 -22.10
N SER A 344 -7.15 14.47 -22.86
CA SER A 344 -7.29 13.03 -22.69
C SER A 344 -6.64 12.57 -21.38
N ILE A 345 -7.05 11.40 -20.87
CA ILE A 345 -6.40 10.77 -19.72
C ILE A 345 -4.91 10.50 -20.00
N HIS A 346 -4.57 10.11 -21.23
CA HIS A 346 -3.19 9.89 -21.64
C HIS A 346 -2.34 11.16 -21.48
N GLU A 347 -2.81 12.29 -22.02
CA GLU A 347 -2.15 13.58 -21.87
C GLU A 347 -2.07 14.04 -20.40
N ALA A 348 -3.13 13.82 -19.63
CA ALA A 348 -3.14 14.11 -18.19
C ALA A 348 -2.03 13.37 -17.44
N ARG A 349 -1.73 12.10 -17.79
CA ARG A 349 -0.62 11.36 -17.19
C ARG A 349 0.75 11.91 -17.58
N MET A 350 0.89 12.40 -18.82
CA MET A 350 2.15 12.98 -19.32
C MET A 350 2.58 14.24 -18.55
N HIS A 351 1.61 15.01 -18.01
CA HIS A 351 1.92 16.20 -17.20
C HIS A 351 2.62 15.86 -15.86
N PHE A 352 2.49 14.64 -15.35
CA PHE A 352 3.21 14.22 -14.15
C PHE A 352 4.61 13.68 -14.45
N MET A 353 4.73 12.92 -15.54
CA MET A 353 6.00 12.37 -16.04
C MET A 353 5.79 11.83 -17.46
N HIS A 354 6.85 11.70 -18.24
CA HIS A 354 6.85 11.15 -19.60
C HIS A 354 6.76 9.61 -19.60
N VAL A 355 5.75 9.08 -18.91
CA VAL A 355 5.55 7.65 -18.62
C VAL A 355 5.36 6.80 -19.88
N HIS A 356 4.93 7.39 -21.00
CA HIS A 356 4.76 6.73 -22.29
C HIS A 356 6.07 6.22 -22.89
N THR A 357 7.22 6.75 -22.47
CA THR A 357 8.56 6.32 -22.90
C THR A 357 8.93 4.92 -22.39
N LEU A 358 8.19 4.40 -21.40
CA LEU A 358 8.51 3.12 -20.77
C LEU A 358 8.25 1.92 -21.71
N PRO A 359 9.06 0.86 -21.65
CA PRO A 359 9.01 -0.20 -22.65
C PRO A 359 7.85 -1.19 -22.47
N THR A 360 7.15 -1.19 -21.33
CA THR A 360 6.05 -2.12 -21.05
C THR A 360 4.98 -1.48 -20.17
N LEU A 361 3.73 -1.94 -20.30
CA LEU A 361 2.61 -1.49 -19.44
C LEU A 361 2.82 -1.82 -17.94
N ALA A 362 3.52 -2.91 -17.64
CA ALA A 362 3.88 -3.27 -16.26
C ALA A 362 4.77 -2.19 -15.63
N LYS A 363 5.82 -1.76 -16.34
CA LYS A 363 6.67 -0.65 -15.90
C LYS A 363 5.87 0.65 -15.85
N TYR A 364 5.06 0.92 -16.88
CA TYR A 364 4.20 2.10 -16.96
C TYR A 364 3.43 2.32 -15.66
N MET A 365 2.60 1.35 -15.27
CA MET A 365 1.74 1.53 -14.10
C MET A 365 2.54 1.49 -12.78
N ALA A 366 3.58 0.65 -12.70
CA ALA A 366 4.44 0.60 -11.52
C ALA A 366 5.14 1.94 -11.25
N ARG A 367 5.65 2.61 -12.30
CA ARG A 367 6.31 3.93 -12.18
C ARG A 367 5.30 5.06 -12.02
N PHE A 368 4.18 5.03 -12.74
CA PHE A 368 3.15 6.04 -12.60
C PHE A 368 2.57 6.10 -11.19
N SER A 369 2.43 4.95 -10.51
CA SER A 369 1.97 4.86 -9.12
C SER A 369 2.87 5.58 -8.09
N LEU A 370 4.03 6.09 -8.48
CA LEU A 370 4.90 6.90 -7.62
C LEU A 370 4.22 8.20 -7.17
N ILE A 371 3.31 8.77 -7.97
CA ILE A 371 2.52 9.98 -7.62
C ILE A 371 1.56 9.74 -6.44
N LEU A 372 1.32 8.46 -6.11
CA LEU A 372 0.50 8.01 -4.98
C LEU A 372 1.37 7.64 -3.76
N SER A 373 2.62 8.07 -3.71
CA SER A 373 3.45 7.93 -2.51
C SER A 373 2.93 8.88 -1.44
N LYS A 374 2.84 8.41 -0.18
CA LYS A 374 2.58 9.29 0.96
C LYS A 374 3.84 10.08 1.24
N THR A 375 3.81 11.37 0.95
CA THR A 375 4.97 12.25 0.95
C THR A 375 4.63 13.60 1.54
N ARG A 376 5.65 14.36 1.90
CA ARG A 376 5.56 15.78 2.20
C ARG A 376 6.29 16.54 1.10
N LYS A 377 5.58 17.43 0.41
CA LYS A 377 6.19 18.32 -0.57
C LYS A 377 7.19 19.24 0.13
N LEU A 378 8.37 19.38 -0.45
CA LEU A 378 9.34 20.39 -0.04
C LEU A 378 8.96 21.71 -0.70
N GLU A 379 8.73 22.76 0.10
CA GLU A 379 8.36 24.09 -0.40
C GLU A 379 9.60 24.83 -0.91
N VAL A 380 10.01 24.47 -2.13
CA VAL A 380 11.15 25.05 -2.86
C VAL A 380 10.74 25.35 -4.30
N ASP A 381 11.35 26.38 -4.90
CA ASP A 381 11.26 26.55 -6.35
C ASP A 381 12.07 25.46 -7.04
N THR A 382 11.36 24.45 -7.55
CA THR A 382 11.97 23.31 -8.25
C THR A 382 12.63 23.69 -9.57
N ASN A 383 12.30 24.84 -10.14
CA ASN A 383 12.92 25.30 -11.39
C ASN A 383 14.30 25.91 -11.14
N GLY A 384 14.55 26.41 -9.92
CA GLY A 384 15.85 26.93 -9.48
C GLY A 384 16.85 25.86 -9.03
N ILE A 385 16.43 24.59 -8.96
CA ILE A 385 17.32 23.48 -8.56
C ILE A 385 18.22 23.08 -9.74
N ALA A 386 19.53 23.13 -9.54
CA ALA A 386 20.51 22.57 -10.46
C ALA A 386 20.44 21.03 -10.42
N PHE A 387 19.72 20.46 -11.39
CA PHE A 387 19.61 19.02 -11.60
C PHE A 387 20.81 18.50 -12.39
N GLN A 388 21.69 17.74 -11.73
CA GLN A 388 22.89 17.17 -12.34
C GLN A 388 22.79 15.65 -12.38
N GLN A 389 23.10 15.06 -13.53
CA GLN A 389 23.22 13.61 -13.64
C GLN A 389 24.69 13.20 -13.49
N ILE A 390 24.95 12.22 -12.63
CA ILE A 390 26.27 11.62 -12.41
C ILE A 390 26.20 10.12 -12.67
N ASP A 391 27.31 9.50 -13.10
CA ASP A 391 27.32 8.08 -13.47
C ASP A 391 27.07 7.16 -12.27
N ASP A 392 26.52 5.96 -12.50
CA ASP A 392 26.52 4.94 -11.46
C ASP A 392 27.95 4.40 -11.22
N ILE A 393 28.23 3.98 -9.98
CA ILE A 393 29.52 3.39 -9.63
C ILE A 393 29.46 1.90 -9.93
N HIS A 394 30.18 1.45 -10.96
CA HIS A 394 30.14 0.05 -11.40
C HIS A 394 30.90 -0.88 -10.46
N CYS A 395 30.39 -2.09 -10.30
CA CYS A 395 31.10 -3.21 -9.67
C CYS A 395 32.15 -3.74 -10.63
N ARG A 396 33.37 -3.95 -10.13
CA ARG A 396 34.49 -4.42 -10.95
C ARG A 396 35.13 -5.69 -10.40
N ASP A 397 35.53 -6.56 -11.31
CA ASP A 397 36.27 -7.78 -10.98
C ASP A 397 37.75 -7.48 -10.63
N GLN A 398 38.53 -8.53 -10.34
CA GLN A 398 39.95 -8.41 -10.02
C GLN A 398 40.80 -7.86 -11.18
N ASN A 399 40.29 -7.94 -12.41
CA ASN A 399 40.93 -7.45 -13.63
C ASN A 399 40.40 -6.06 -14.04
N ASN A 400 39.61 -5.41 -13.17
CA ASN A 400 39.00 -4.10 -13.40
C ASN A 400 37.99 -4.05 -14.57
N ASN A 401 37.39 -5.19 -14.92
CA ASN A 401 36.27 -5.26 -15.86
C ASN A 401 34.93 -5.11 -15.12
N ASP A 402 33.92 -4.57 -15.81
CA ASP A 402 32.57 -4.47 -15.27
C ASP A 402 31.97 -5.87 -15.05
N VAL A 403 31.45 -6.10 -13.85
CA VAL A 403 30.72 -7.33 -13.52
C VAL A 403 29.29 -7.20 -14.03
N LEU A 404 28.82 -8.21 -14.76
CA LEU A 404 27.47 -8.24 -15.32
C LEU A 404 26.55 -9.15 -14.52
N ASP A 405 25.29 -8.74 -14.38
CA ASP A 405 24.22 -9.52 -13.76
C ASP A 405 23.73 -10.66 -14.69
N LYS A 406 22.79 -11.48 -14.19
CA LYS A 406 22.17 -12.56 -14.99
C LYS A 406 21.47 -12.08 -16.26
N ASN A 407 21.21 -10.78 -16.40
CA ASN A 407 20.57 -10.16 -17.55
C ASN A 407 21.55 -9.34 -18.41
N GLN A 408 22.87 -9.54 -18.25
CA GLN A 408 23.94 -8.83 -18.97
C GLN A 408 23.98 -7.32 -18.71
N LYS A 409 23.51 -6.85 -17.55
CA LYS A 409 23.60 -5.46 -17.13
C LYS A 409 24.76 -5.27 -16.14
N PRO A 410 25.47 -4.13 -16.19
CA PRO A 410 26.47 -3.81 -15.18
C PRO A 410 25.88 -3.84 -13.78
N CYS A 411 26.50 -4.60 -12.88
CA CYS A 411 26.27 -4.53 -11.45
C CYS A 411 26.81 -3.19 -10.93
N ILE A 412 26.12 -2.57 -9.98
CA ILE A 412 26.49 -1.25 -9.47
C ILE A 412 26.53 -1.22 -7.94
N HIS A 413 27.48 -0.44 -7.42
CA HIS A 413 27.59 -0.13 -6.00
C HIS A 413 26.60 0.94 -5.56
N SER A 414 26.14 1.82 -6.46
CA SER A 414 25.37 3.03 -6.12
C SER A 414 23.87 2.99 -6.39
N ASP A 415 23.27 1.80 -6.51
CA ASP A 415 21.86 1.68 -6.88
C ASP A 415 20.95 2.47 -5.94
N GLY A 416 20.28 3.49 -6.48
CA GLY A 416 19.26 4.23 -5.75
C GLY A 416 19.74 5.38 -4.86
N THR A 417 21.04 5.73 -4.86
CA THR A 417 21.56 6.84 -4.03
C THR A 417 22.29 7.94 -4.82
N GLY A 418 21.97 9.19 -4.49
CA GLY A 418 22.55 10.40 -5.08
C GLY A 418 22.89 11.43 -4.01
N TYR A 419 23.14 12.69 -4.40
CA TYR A 419 23.54 13.74 -3.47
C TYR A 419 22.61 14.95 -3.48
N ILE A 420 22.54 15.64 -2.34
CA ILE A 420 21.84 16.91 -2.17
C ILE A 420 22.74 17.92 -1.45
N SER A 421 22.69 19.18 -1.89
CA SER A 421 23.43 20.26 -1.26
C SER A 421 22.92 20.56 0.15
N GLU A 422 23.78 21.14 0.98
CA GLU A 422 23.49 21.37 2.40
C GLU A 422 22.31 22.33 2.63
N ASP A 423 22.20 23.37 1.83
CA ASP A 423 21.13 24.36 1.88
C ASP A 423 19.76 23.73 1.60
N LEU A 424 19.64 22.91 0.55
CA LEU A 424 18.41 22.17 0.25
C LEU A 424 18.10 21.13 1.34
N ALA A 425 19.11 20.40 1.82
CA ALA A 425 18.93 19.42 2.89
C ALA A 425 18.42 20.06 4.19
N ARG A 426 18.85 21.29 4.52
CA ARG A 426 18.37 22.03 5.70
C ARG A 426 16.91 22.48 5.58
N MET A 427 16.37 22.58 4.37
CA MET A 427 14.94 22.85 4.17
C MET A 427 14.07 21.61 4.44
N CYS A 428 14.65 20.41 4.38
CA CYS A 428 13.94 19.17 4.70
C CYS A 428 13.65 19.09 6.21
N PRO A 429 12.39 18.91 6.62
CA PRO A 429 12.07 18.71 8.04
C PRO A 429 12.74 17.44 8.57
N THR A 430 13.26 17.49 9.80
CA THR A 430 13.76 16.29 10.50
C THR A 430 12.61 15.40 10.95
N ASP A 431 12.91 14.13 11.23
CA ASP A 431 11.96 13.19 11.83
C ASP A 431 10.76 12.86 10.94
N ILE A 432 10.92 12.85 9.62
CA ILE A 432 9.86 12.42 8.70
C ILE A 432 9.88 10.90 8.56
N PHE A 433 8.70 10.28 8.64
CA PHE A 433 8.46 8.88 8.29
C PHE A 433 7.13 8.75 7.54
N LYS A 434 7.17 8.18 6.33
CA LYS A 434 6.02 8.07 5.43
C LYS A 434 5.27 9.42 5.23
N GLY A 435 6.01 10.51 5.10
CA GLY A 435 5.47 11.87 4.96
C GLY A 435 4.94 12.51 6.25
N LYS A 436 4.89 11.78 7.37
CA LYS A 436 4.46 12.31 8.68
C LYS A 436 5.66 12.68 9.54
N ARG A 437 5.57 13.78 10.29
CA ARG A 437 6.53 14.11 11.34
C ARG A 437 6.29 13.17 12.53
N VAL A 438 7.29 12.38 12.90
CA VAL A 438 7.20 11.32 13.92
C VAL A 438 7.21 11.88 15.34
N ARG A 439 7.87 13.02 15.55
CA ARG A 439 7.90 13.71 16.83
C ARG A 439 7.17 15.04 16.74
N SER A 440 6.07 15.17 17.47
CA SER A 440 5.54 16.44 17.96
C SER A 440 6.40 16.91 19.14
N ASP A 441 7.71 17.05 18.92
CA ASP A 441 8.46 17.98 19.77
C ASP A 441 8.04 19.37 19.31
N ASN A 442 7.21 19.99 20.14
CA ASN A 442 6.75 21.36 20.04
C ASN A 442 7.94 22.30 20.04
N MET A 443 8.46 22.56 18.85
CA MET A 443 9.06 23.82 18.51
C MET A 443 8.79 24.04 17.01
N GLN A 444 7.91 25.00 16.71
CA GLN A 444 8.09 25.92 15.58
C GLN A 444 9.28 26.86 15.88
N ALA A 445 10.39 26.33 16.40
CA ALA A 445 11.63 27.08 16.39
C ALA A 445 12.09 27.08 14.94
N PRO A 446 12.57 28.24 14.44
CA PRO A 446 13.25 28.30 13.16
C PRO A 446 14.30 27.19 13.09
N THR A 447 14.48 26.57 11.91
CA THR A 447 15.51 25.56 11.61
C THR A 447 16.96 26.06 11.80
N TYR A 448 17.16 27.27 12.32
CA TYR A 448 18.45 27.82 12.70
C TYR A 448 19.05 27.02 13.87
N GLY A 449 19.96 26.11 13.54
CA GLY A 449 20.78 25.37 14.51
C GLY A 449 20.58 23.85 14.57
N LYS A 450 19.58 23.28 13.89
CA LYS A 450 19.47 21.82 13.74
C LYS A 450 20.32 21.33 12.56
N GLU A 451 21.06 20.26 12.77
CA GLU A 451 21.79 19.59 11.69
C GLU A 451 20.81 18.99 10.67
N PRO A 452 21.11 19.07 9.36
CA PRO A 452 20.26 18.50 8.33
C PRO A 452 20.24 16.96 8.42
N PRO A 453 19.17 16.31 7.95
CA PRO A 453 19.13 14.86 7.85
C PRO A 453 20.28 14.35 6.98
N LEU A 454 20.94 13.27 7.41
CA LEU A 454 22.02 12.61 6.69
C LEU A 454 21.53 12.03 5.35
N LEU A 455 20.38 11.36 5.39
CA LEU A 455 19.76 10.70 4.25
C LEU A 455 18.30 11.14 4.12
N ILE A 456 17.87 11.42 2.88
CA ILE A 456 16.51 11.83 2.56
C ILE A 456 15.98 10.88 1.47
N GLN A 457 15.05 10.00 1.83
CA GLN A 457 14.32 9.21 0.85
C GLN A 457 13.28 10.09 0.15
N PHE A 458 13.33 10.17 -1.18
CA PHE A 458 12.55 11.14 -1.94
C PHE A 458 11.83 10.52 -3.15
N ARG A 459 10.92 11.30 -3.72
CA ARG A 459 10.44 11.17 -5.11
C ARG A 459 10.56 12.56 -5.73
N MET A 460 11.12 12.65 -6.93
CA MET A 460 11.26 13.93 -7.63
C MET A 460 10.63 13.80 -9.01
N PHE A 461 9.80 14.79 -9.35
CA PHE A 461 9.21 14.97 -10.67
C PHE A 461 9.80 16.27 -11.23
N HIS A 462 10.44 16.20 -12.39
CA HIS A 462 11.19 17.35 -12.91
C HIS A 462 11.26 17.26 -14.43
N TYR A 463 10.61 18.17 -15.15
CA TYR A 463 10.61 18.25 -16.62
C TYR A 463 10.42 16.87 -17.29
N GLY A 464 9.38 16.15 -16.86
CA GLY A 464 9.03 14.83 -17.38
C GLY A 464 9.80 13.64 -16.77
N TYR A 465 10.91 13.87 -16.07
CA TYR A 465 11.59 12.84 -15.29
C TYR A 465 10.76 12.44 -14.07
N ALA A 466 10.84 11.15 -13.73
CA ALA A 466 10.46 10.65 -12.40
C ALA A 466 11.65 9.93 -11.77
N VAL A 467 12.19 10.53 -10.71
CA VAL A 467 13.37 10.03 -9.98
C VAL A 467 12.95 9.52 -8.61
N LYS A 468 13.44 8.34 -8.24
CA LYS A 468 13.23 7.73 -6.92
C LYS A 468 14.57 7.26 -6.38
N GLY A 469 14.87 7.65 -5.14
CA GLY A 469 16.05 7.18 -4.42
C GLY A 469 16.20 7.81 -3.06
N THR A 470 17.43 7.79 -2.57
CA THR A 470 17.86 8.47 -1.35
C THR A 470 18.94 9.49 -1.69
N PHE A 471 18.75 10.73 -1.26
CA PHE A 471 19.80 11.74 -1.29
C PHE A 471 20.65 11.64 -0.01
N LEU A 472 21.96 11.57 -0.19
CA LEU A 472 22.97 11.76 0.84
C LEU A 472 23.38 13.24 0.87
N LEU A 473 23.39 13.83 2.06
CA LEU A 473 23.95 15.16 2.27
C LEU A 473 25.39 15.23 1.73
N ASN A 474 25.67 16.24 0.91
CA ASN A 474 27.01 16.53 0.45
C ASN A 474 27.31 18.02 0.54
N LYS A 475 28.03 18.41 1.60
CA LYS A 475 28.47 19.78 1.88
C LYS A 475 29.44 20.36 0.85
N LYS A 476 30.01 19.52 -0.02
CA LYS A 476 30.91 19.95 -1.09
C LYS A 476 30.15 20.40 -2.34
N LEU A 477 28.84 20.17 -2.42
CA LEU A 477 28.05 20.63 -3.55
C LEU A 477 27.83 22.14 -3.50
N PRO A 478 27.79 22.81 -4.67
CA PRO A 478 27.26 24.16 -4.75
C PRO A 478 25.83 24.23 -4.18
N PRO A 479 25.40 25.40 -3.68
CA PRO A 479 24.02 25.60 -3.26
C PRO A 479 23.01 25.22 -4.34
N TRP A 480 21.79 24.87 -3.94
CA TRP A 480 20.66 24.54 -4.82
C TRP A 480 20.94 23.40 -5.80
N THR A 481 21.80 22.44 -5.44
CA THR A 481 22.22 21.37 -6.34
C THR A 481 21.75 19.99 -5.87
N VAL A 482 21.22 19.20 -6.80
CA VAL A 482 20.99 17.76 -6.61
C VAL A 482 21.76 16.98 -7.67
N GLN A 483 22.34 15.86 -7.26
CA GLN A 483 23.01 14.93 -8.16
C GLN A 483 22.27 13.59 -8.15
N VAL A 484 21.81 13.16 -9.32
CA VAL A 484 21.06 11.91 -9.49
C VAL A 484 21.83 10.93 -10.39
N ARG A 485 21.64 9.64 -10.15
CA ARG A 485 22.26 8.57 -10.96
C ARG A 485 21.26 7.91 -11.90
N PRO A 486 21.70 7.31 -13.02
CA PRO A 486 20.83 6.55 -13.94
C PRO A 486 19.93 5.53 -13.22
N SER A 487 20.47 4.81 -12.24
CA SER A 487 19.72 3.86 -11.40
C SER A 487 18.52 4.48 -10.69
N MET A 488 18.56 5.76 -10.34
CA MET A 488 17.49 6.50 -9.66
C MET A 488 16.40 6.96 -10.63
N VAL A 489 16.72 7.16 -11.90
CA VAL A 489 15.79 7.62 -12.93
C VAL A 489 14.86 6.47 -13.31
N LYS A 490 13.58 6.58 -12.94
CA LYS A 490 12.57 5.55 -13.21
C LYS A 490 11.76 5.84 -14.47
N VAL A 491 11.65 7.12 -14.83
CA VAL A 491 11.11 7.62 -16.10
C VAL A 491 12.04 8.74 -16.58
N SER A 492 12.47 8.67 -17.84
CA SER A 492 13.26 9.72 -18.48
C SER A 492 12.36 10.69 -19.23
N GLU A 493 12.86 11.89 -19.43
CA GLU A 493 12.22 12.85 -20.34
C GLU A 493 12.17 12.29 -21.77
N ASP A 494 11.08 12.59 -22.48
CA ASP A 494 10.99 12.47 -23.93
C ASP A 494 11.51 13.77 -24.57
N PRO A 495 12.65 13.74 -25.29
CA PRO A 495 13.22 14.95 -25.91
C PRO A 495 12.27 15.62 -26.91
N ALA A 496 11.33 14.87 -27.49
CA ALA A 496 10.33 15.42 -28.40
C ALA A 496 9.27 16.28 -27.69
N LEU A 497 9.20 16.21 -26.36
CA LEU A 497 8.25 16.92 -25.49
C LEU A 497 8.95 17.96 -24.58
N SER A 498 10.11 18.47 -24.98
CA SER A 498 10.87 19.46 -24.19
C SER A 498 10.10 20.75 -23.85
N ASN A 499 9.08 21.11 -24.64
CA ASN A 499 8.19 22.26 -24.37
C ASN A 499 6.86 21.87 -23.69
N PHE A 500 6.68 20.60 -23.34
CA PHE A 500 5.46 20.12 -22.70
C PHE A 500 5.47 20.51 -21.22
N SER A 501 4.41 21.17 -20.75
CA SER A 501 4.30 21.60 -19.36
C SER A 501 4.23 20.38 -18.43
N THR A 502 5.02 20.36 -17.34
CA THR A 502 4.96 19.30 -16.32
C THR A 502 4.81 19.85 -14.91
N PHE A 503 4.32 19.02 -14.00
CA PHE A 503 4.23 19.33 -12.58
C PHE A 503 5.52 18.94 -11.87
N ASN A 504 6.39 19.92 -11.64
CA ASN A 504 7.65 19.70 -10.95
C ASN A 504 7.42 19.66 -9.43
N SER A 505 8.08 18.73 -8.75
CA SER A 505 8.01 18.58 -7.29
C SER A 505 9.19 17.79 -6.73
N LEU A 506 9.61 18.15 -5.52
CA LEU A 506 10.48 17.34 -4.67
C LEU A 506 9.69 16.89 -3.43
N GLU A 507 9.43 15.59 -3.35
CA GLU A 507 8.56 14.95 -2.37
C GLU A 507 9.38 14.12 -1.38
N VAL A 508 9.40 14.51 -0.10
CA VAL A 508 10.13 13.81 0.96
C VAL A 508 9.27 12.70 1.56
N VAL A 509 9.85 11.51 1.72
CA VAL A 509 9.13 10.33 2.20
C VAL A 509 9.55 9.95 3.59
N THR A 510 10.85 9.85 3.82
CA THR A 510 11.45 9.48 5.10
C THR A 510 12.83 10.11 5.18
N THR A 511 13.25 10.50 6.38
CA THR A 511 14.62 10.97 6.66
C THR A 511 15.39 9.95 7.49
N SER A 512 16.72 10.04 7.52
CA SER A 512 17.55 9.40 8.53
C SER A 512 17.10 9.88 9.91
N ASN A 513 16.59 8.97 10.73
CA ASN A 513 16.01 9.28 12.03
C ASN A 513 16.72 8.48 13.12
N PRO A 514 16.70 8.95 14.38
CA PRO A 514 17.18 8.16 15.51
C PRO A 514 16.60 6.74 15.49
N PRO A 515 17.43 5.68 15.56
CA PRO A 515 16.95 4.31 15.48
C PRO A 515 16.00 4.03 16.65
N ARG A 516 14.88 3.38 16.32
CA ARG A 516 13.98 2.85 17.35
C ARG A 516 14.59 1.59 17.96
N ARG A 517 14.06 1.14 19.09
CA ARG A 517 14.42 -0.15 19.69
C ARG A 517 14.26 -1.27 18.67
N THR A 518 15.33 -2.05 18.53
CA THR A 518 15.45 -3.04 17.47
C THR A 518 15.03 -4.41 17.96
N LYS A 519 14.02 -4.99 17.30
CA LYS A 519 13.56 -6.35 17.59
C LYS A 519 13.94 -7.28 16.44
N LEU A 520 14.25 -8.52 16.78
CA LEU A 520 14.42 -9.59 15.80
C LEU A 520 13.10 -9.88 15.06
N SER A 521 13.19 -10.57 13.93
CA SER A 521 12.05 -11.15 13.23
C SER A 521 12.13 -12.67 13.27
N ARG A 522 11.03 -13.39 13.02
CA ARG A 522 11.06 -14.88 12.95
C ARG A 522 12.12 -15.39 11.97
N ASN A 523 12.24 -14.74 10.83
CA ASN A 523 13.23 -15.09 9.82
C ASN A 523 14.65 -14.88 10.35
N LEU A 524 14.90 -13.73 10.99
CA LEU A 524 16.21 -13.43 11.56
C LEU A 524 16.57 -14.38 12.71
N VAL A 525 15.61 -14.72 13.60
CA VAL A 525 15.84 -15.74 14.66
C VAL A 525 16.20 -17.08 14.04
N ALA A 526 15.46 -17.53 13.03
CA ALA A 526 15.74 -18.79 12.34
C ALA A 526 17.12 -18.77 11.65
N LEU A 527 17.49 -17.68 10.98
CA LEU A 527 18.79 -17.52 10.32
C LEU A 527 19.96 -17.44 11.30
N LEU A 528 19.78 -16.76 12.44
CA LEU A 528 20.79 -16.71 13.50
C LEU A 528 21.00 -18.08 14.14
N SER A 529 19.91 -18.81 14.41
CA SER A 529 19.96 -20.20 14.90
C SER A 529 20.66 -21.12 13.87
N TYR A 530 20.37 -20.97 12.57
CA TYR A 530 21.11 -21.66 11.50
C TYR A 530 22.61 -21.37 11.54
N GLY A 531 22.97 -20.10 11.72
CA GLY A 531 24.35 -19.64 11.82
C GLY A 531 25.07 -20.08 13.08
N GLY A 532 24.42 -20.84 13.98
CA GLY A 532 25.04 -21.41 15.17
C GLY A 532 24.87 -20.58 16.45
N VAL A 533 24.04 -19.54 16.45
CA VAL A 533 23.68 -18.84 17.69
C VAL A 533 22.88 -19.80 18.58
N PRO A 534 23.31 -20.06 19.84
CA PRO A 534 22.64 -21.01 20.72
C PRO A 534 21.20 -20.62 21.01
N ASP A 535 20.32 -21.61 21.10
CA ASP A 535 18.91 -21.41 21.47
C ASP A 535 18.76 -20.66 22.81
N GLU A 536 19.68 -20.93 23.75
CA GLU A 536 19.71 -20.29 25.06
C GLU A 536 19.89 -18.76 24.98
N PHE A 537 20.59 -18.24 23.96
CA PHE A 537 20.69 -16.80 23.74
C PHE A 537 19.31 -16.15 23.58
N PHE A 538 18.43 -16.77 22.80
CA PHE A 538 17.08 -16.25 22.56
C PHE A 538 16.17 -16.48 23.76
N LEU A 539 16.29 -17.66 24.41
CA LEU A 539 15.50 -18.00 25.59
C LEU A 539 15.86 -17.13 26.80
N ASP A 540 17.12 -16.74 26.97
CA ASP A 540 17.54 -15.79 28.01
C ASP A 540 16.88 -14.44 27.83
N ILE A 541 16.90 -13.90 26.60
CA ILE A 541 16.23 -12.63 26.29
C ILE A 541 14.73 -12.73 26.58
N LEU A 542 14.12 -13.85 26.19
CA LEU A 542 12.71 -14.11 26.41
C LEU A 542 12.37 -14.19 27.91
N ARG A 543 13.09 -15.01 28.68
CA ARG A 543 12.85 -15.21 30.12
C ARG A 543 13.06 -13.92 30.90
N ASN A 544 14.14 -13.19 30.64
CA ASN A 544 14.40 -11.89 31.26
C ASN A 544 13.26 -10.90 30.96
N THR A 545 12.77 -10.85 29.72
CA THR A 545 11.64 -9.98 29.35
C THR A 545 10.36 -10.40 30.10
N LEU A 546 10.06 -11.70 30.15
CA LEU A 546 8.86 -12.22 30.83
C LEU A 546 8.91 -12.02 32.35
N GLU A 547 10.07 -12.20 32.99
CA GLU A 547 10.26 -11.92 34.42
C GLU A 547 10.05 -10.44 34.75
N GLU A 548 10.59 -9.54 33.92
CA GLU A 548 10.33 -8.11 34.07
C GLU A 548 8.84 -7.80 33.90
N SER A 549 8.18 -8.40 32.91
CA SER A 549 6.73 -8.23 32.66
C SER A 549 5.87 -8.61 33.88
N LYS A 550 6.26 -9.61 34.69
CA LYS A 550 5.50 -10.02 35.90
C LYS A 550 5.42 -8.91 36.96
N THR A 551 6.44 -8.06 37.03
CA THR A 551 6.54 -7.02 38.06
C THR A 551 5.99 -5.67 37.61
N VAL A 552 5.41 -5.57 36.41
CA VAL A 552 4.95 -4.31 35.81
C VAL A 552 3.91 -3.58 36.67
N PHE A 553 3.12 -4.29 37.47
CA PHE A 553 2.08 -3.68 38.31
C PHE A 553 2.58 -3.21 39.69
N ASP A 554 3.71 -3.72 40.16
CA ASP A 554 4.21 -3.47 41.52
C ASP A 554 5.57 -2.74 41.54
N ASN A 555 6.27 -2.72 40.41
CA ASN A 555 7.59 -2.12 40.28
C ASN A 555 7.57 -0.96 39.29
N LYS A 556 7.74 0.28 39.80
CA LYS A 556 7.78 1.50 38.98
C LYS A 556 8.82 1.44 37.85
N ARG A 557 9.97 0.78 38.06
CA ARG A 557 11.00 0.64 37.00
C ARG A 557 10.51 -0.25 35.87
N ALA A 558 9.85 -1.36 36.18
CA ALA A 558 9.26 -2.26 35.18
C ALA A 558 8.12 -1.56 34.42
N ALA A 559 7.24 -0.85 35.15
CA ALA A 559 6.16 -0.06 34.57
C ALA A 559 6.68 1.04 33.62
N VAL A 560 7.68 1.83 34.04
CA VAL A 560 8.34 2.85 33.21
C VAL A 560 8.93 2.21 31.95
N ARG A 561 9.56 1.04 32.06
CA ARG A 561 10.12 0.34 30.90
C ARG A 561 9.03 -0.08 29.91
N ALA A 562 7.94 -0.66 30.39
CA ALA A 562 6.80 -1.05 29.54
C ALA A 562 6.16 0.17 28.87
N ALA A 563 5.84 1.21 29.64
CA ALA A 563 5.28 2.47 29.14
C ALA A 563 6.23 3.18 28.15
N ARG A 564 7.54 3.12 28.37
CA ARG A 564 8.55 3.64 27.44
C ARG A 564 8.62 2.82 26.15
N ASN A 565 8.61 1.49 26.24
CA ASN A 565 8.71 0.59 25.09
C ASN A 565 7.57 0.76 24.09
N TYR A 566 6.40 1.10 24.62
CA TYR A 566 5.16 1.19 23.86
C TYR A 566 4.54 2.59 23.91
N GLY A 567 5.28 3.62 24.34
CA GLY A 567 4.74 4.98 24.56
C GLY A 567 4.19 5.66 23.32
N ASP A 568 4.61 5.25 22.12
CA ASP A 568 3.98 5.71 20.87
C ASP A 568 2.49 5.27 20.77
N MET A 569 2.03 4.27 21.54
CA MET A 569 0.65 3.79 21.54
C MET A 569 -0.33 4.72 22.27
N ASP A 570 0.16 5.52 23.21
CA ASP A 570 -0.65 6.35 24.10
C ASP A 570 -0.09 7.78 24.25
N GLU A 571 0.79 8.21 23.34
CA GLU A 571 1.47 9.50 23.40
C GLU A 571 2.26 9.70 24.71
N TYR A 572 2.88 8.62 25.22
CA TYR A 572 3.66 8.58 26.46
C TYR A 572 2.86 8.94 27.72
N ASN A 573 1.53 8.84 27.69
CA ASN A 573 0.66 9.21 28.81
C ASN A 573 0.92 8.34 30.05
N ALA A 574 0.94 7.02 29.91
CA ALA A 574 1.26 6.12 31.00
C ALA A 574 2.65 6.41 31.60
N LEU A 575 3.63 6.78 30.76
CA LEU A 575 4.95 7.19 31.23
C LEU A 575 4.85 8.47 32.07
N GLN A 576 4.11 9.49 31.61
CA GLN A 576 3.88 10.72 32.36
C GLN A 576 3.17 10.46 33.69
N MET A 577 2.17 9.58 33.73
CA MET A 577 1.46 9.21 34.95
C MET A 577 2.43 8.63 35.99
N ILE A 578 3.22 7.61 35.59
CA ILE A 578 4.17 6.96 36.50
C ILE A 578 5.23 7.94 36.99
N MET A 579 5.75 8.79 36.09
CA MET A 579 6.75 9.81 36.42
C MET A 579 6.22 10.91 37.33
N SER A 580 4.92 11.18 37.29
CA SER A 580 4.25 12.14 38.16
C SER A 580 3.95 11.59 39.56
N GLY A 581 4.37 10.34 39.84
CA GLY A 581 4.13 9.69 41.11
C GLY A 581 2.76 9.05 41.25
N ILE A 582 1.95 9.00 40.18
CA ILE A 582 0.63 8.36 40.21
C ILE A 582 0.81 6.87 40.56
N PRO A 583 0.01 6.33 41.50
CA PRO A 583 0.08 4.93 41.89
C PRO A 583 -0.17 3.95 40.72
N LEU A 584 0.55 2.84 40.67
CA LEU A 584 0.42 1.84 39.60
C LEU A 584 -0.92 1.09 39.64
N ASP A 585 -1.59 1.09 40.79
CA ASP A 585 -2.93 0.56 41.00
C ASP A 585 -4.04 1.53 40.62
N GLU A 586 -3.71 2.73 40.12
CA GLU A 586 -4.68 3.63 39.49
C GLU A 586 -5.40 2.88 38.35
N PRO A 587 -6.74 2.81 38.35
CA PRO A 587 -7.50 1.94 37.45
C PRO A 587 -7.15 2.05 35.96
N HIS A 588 -7.01 3.27 35.43
CA HIS A 588 -6.66 3.46 34.03
C HIS A 588 -5.24 3.00 33.74
N LEU A 589 -4.26 3.41 34.54
CA LEU A 589 -2.86 3.05 34.38
C LEU A 589 -2.67 1.54 34.43
N LYS A 590 -3.32 0.86 35.39
CA LYS A 590 -3.27 -0.60 35.53
C LYS A 590 -3.88 -1.34 34.32
N ASP A 591 -5.04 -0.91 33.83
CA ASP A 591 -5.63 -1.45 32.59
C ASP A 591 -4.72 -1.21 31.39
N HIS A 592 -4.15 0.00 31.28
CA HIS A 592 -3.25 0.34 30.18
C HIS A 592 -1.96 -0.48 30.20
N LEU A 593 -1.32 -0.63 31.36
CA LEU A 593 -0.15 -1.49 31.54
C LEU A 593 -0.46 -2.95 31.17
N SER A 594 -1.67 -3.44 31.46
CA SER A 594 -2.13 -4.76 31.02
C SER A 594 -2.21 -4.88 29.49
N ILE A 595 -2.64 -3.82 28.79
CA ILE A 595 -2.65 -3.75 27.31
C ILE A 595 -1.21 -3.76 26.77
N LEU A 596 -0.30 -3.00 27.39
CA LEU A 596 1.11 -2.97 26.99
C LEU A 596 1.76 -4.35 27.15
N LEU A 597 1.52 -5.00 28.29
CA LEU A 597 1.99 -6.36 28.59
C LEU A 597 1.46 -7.39 27.58
N ASN A 598 0.17 -7.33 27.22
CA ASN A 598 -0.38 -8.20 26.17
C ASN A 598 0.22 -7.91 24.79
N THR A 599 0.54 -6.65 24.50
CA THR A 599 1.21 -6.28 23.26
C THR A 599 2.63 -6.84 23.21
N GLU A 600 3.36 -6.78 24.31
CA GLU A 600 4.69 -7.39 24.47
C GLU A 600 4.64 -8.90 24.30
N LYS A 601 3.72 -9.59 24.99
CA LYS A 601 3.51 -11.03 24.83
C LYS A 601 3.22 -11.43 23.38
N ASN A 602 2.39 -10.66 22.67
CA ASN A 602 2.09 -10.92 21.25
C ASN A 602 3.31 -10.69 20.35
N ASP A 603 4.13 -9.68 20.64
CA ASP A 603 5.40 -9.47 19.95
C ASP A 603 6.38 -10.63 20.20
N LEU A 604 6.48 -11.13 21.44
CA LEU A 604 7.32 -12.27 21.81
C LEU A 604 6.87 -13.56 21.10
N LYS A 605 5.56 -13.87 21.08
CA LYS A 605 4.99 -14.97 20.27
C LYS A 605 5.31 -14.84 18.78
N ALA A 606 5.45 -13.60 18.30
CA ALA A 606 5.88 -13.30 16.93
C ALA A 606 7.40 -13.38 16.72
N GLY A 607 8.18 -13.84 17.71
CA GLY A 607 9.65 -13.93 17.63
C GLY A 607 10.35 -12.58 17.67
N LYS A 608 9.66 -11.52 18.13
CA LYS A 608 10.23 -10.17 18.21
C LYS A 608 10.95 -9.94 19.53
N LEU A 609 12.16 -10.48 19.62
CA LEU A 609 13.03 -10.34 20.79
C LEU A 609 13.83 -9.04 20.69
N LEU A 610 13.88 -8.27 21.78
CA LEU A 610 14.67 -7.04 21.86
C LEU A 610 16.15 -7.40 22.07
N VAL A 611 17.02 -6.97 21.15
CA VAL A 611 18.46 -7.23 21.25
C VAL A 611 19.19 -5.92 21.55
N THR A 612 20.00 -5.93 22.60
CA THR A 612 20.85 -4.79 22.97
C THR A 612 21.94 -4.56 21.93
N GLU A 613 22.43 -3.32 21.85
CA GLU A 613 23.47 -2.93 20.88
C GLU A 613 23.10 -3.23 19.41
N SER A 614 21.83 -3.05 19.07
CA SER A 614 21.33 -3.25 17.71
C SER A 614 20.41 -2.13 17.21
N TYR A 615 20.50 -1.80 15.92
CA TYR A 615 19.90 -0.62 15.30
C TYR A 615 19.37 -0.94 13.91
N TYR A 616 18.30 -0.27 13.47
CA TYR A 616 17.94 -0.18 12.06
C TYR A 616 18.35 1.18 11.50
N LEU A 617 19.27 1.20 10.54
CA LEU A 617 19.76 2.42 9.89
C LEU A 617 19.56 2.37 8.38
N MET A 618 19.35 3.53 7.77
CA MET A 618 19.26 3.64 6.32
C MET A 618 20.65 3.47 5.69
N GLY A 619 20.73 2.71 4.60
CA GLY A 619 21.99 2.46 3.88
C GLY A 619 22.26 3.45 2.75
N THR A 620 23.55 3.72 2.51
CA THR A 620 24.06 4.47 1.34
C THR A 620 25.48 4.03 1.00
N VAL A 621 26.05 4.57 -0.06
CA VAL A 621 27.44 4.31 -0.49
C VAL A 621 28.39 5.36 0.08
N ASP A 622 29.59 4.93 0.46
CA ASP A 622 30.71 5.80 0.83
C ASP A 622 31.13 6.71 -0.33
N PRO A 623 30.89 8.03 -0.27
CA PRO A 623 31.31 8.96 -1.30
C PRO A 623 32.82 9.18 -1.39
N THR A 624 33.59 8.72 -0.39
CA THR A 624 35.04 8.94 -0.31
C THR A 624 35.86 7.84 -0.97
N GLY A 625 35.28 6.66 -1.18
CA GLY A 625 35.96 5.47 -1.69
C GLY A 625 37.03 4.89 -0.77
N LYS A 626 37.06 5.28 0.51
CA LYS A 626 38.09 4.89 1.46
C LYS A 626 37.81 3.53 2.09
N LEU A 627 36.54 3.16 2.28
CA LEU A 627 36.18 1.85 2.82
C LEU A 627 36.71 0.71 1.92
N LYS A 628 37.17 -0.38 2.54
CA LYS A 628 37.49 -1.64 1.87
C LYS A 628 36.23 -2.51 1.71
N GLN A 629 36.32 -3.56 0.91
CA GLN A 629 35.19 -4.44 0.58
C GLN A 629 34.41 -4.98 1.79
N ASN A 630 35.10 -5.31 2.90
CA ASN A 630 34.48 -5.85 4.11
C ASN A 630 34.34 -4.81 5.24
N GLU A 631 34.50 -3.53 4.93
CA GLU A 631 34.39 -2.43 5.89
C GLU A 631 33.11 -1.62 5.62
N VAL A 632 32.47 -1.18 6.69
CA VAL A 632 31.33 -0.24 6.65
C VAL A 632 31.65 0.95 7.56
N CYS A 633 31.05 2.11 7.31
CA CYS A 633 31.03 3.18 8.30
C CYS A 633 29.61 3.33 8.84
N VAL A 634 29.46 3.30 10.17
CA VAL A 634 28.15 3.39 10.83
C VAL A 634 28.15 4.64 11.70
N ILE A 635 27.20 5.54 11.46
CA ILE A 635 27.03 6.79 12.20
C ILE A 635 25.81 6.69 13.11
N LEU A 636 26.03 6.75 14.42
CA LEU A 636 25.00 6.86 15.45
C LEU A 636 25.00 8.28 16.05
N GLU A 637 24.22 8.50 17.12
CA GLU A 637 24.17 9.78 17.83
C GLU A 637 25.56 10.28 18.25
N SER A 638 26.32 9.41 18.92
CA SER A 638 27.69 9.70 19.39
C SER A 638 28.73 9.82 18.27
N GLY A 639 28.33 9.61 17.00
CA GLY A 639 29.21 9.66 15.84
C GLY A 639 29.50 8.28 15.25
N GLN A 640 30.64 8.19 14.57
CA GLN A 640 31.08 6.97 13.89
C GLN A 640 31.51 5.91 14.92
N ILE A 641 31.05 4.67 14.74
CA ILE A 641 31.45 3.53 15.59
C ILE A 641 32.56 2.70 14.95
N SER A 642 33.23 1.86 15.73
CA SER A 642 34.27 0.94 15.26
C SER A 642 34.13 -0.45 15.88
N GLY A 643 34.71 -1.46 15.22
CA GLY A 643 34.67 -2.86 15.64
C GLY A 643 33.81 -3.71 14.72
N ASP A 644 33.69 -5.01 15.02
CA ASP A 644 32.92 -5.92 14.18
C ASP A 644 31.41 -5.70 14.40
N VAL A 645 30.65 -5.82 13.32
CA VAL A 645 29.20 -5.64 13.28
C VAL A 645 28.56 -6.72 12.42
N LEU A 646 27.40 -7.19 12.87
CA LEU A 646 26.52 -8.03 12.09
C LEU A 646 25.54 -7.13 11.33
N VAL A 647 25.42 -7.32 10.01
CA VAL A 647 24.54 -6.52 9.12
C VAL A 647 23.55 -7.43 8.39
N TYR A 648 22.28 -7.04 8.38
CA TYR A 648 21.18 -7.80 7.76
C TYR A 648 20.08 -6.85 7.24
N ARG A 649 19.39 -7.22 6.16
CA ARG A 649 18.21 -6.50 5.66
C ARG A 649 16.95 -7.33 5.87
N ASN A 650 15.96 -6.78 6.55
CA ASN A 650 14.70 -7.50 6.83
C ASN A 650 13.63 -7.19 5.75
N PRO A 651 12.95 -8.20 5.16
CA PRO A 651 13.11 -9.64 5.36
C PRO A 651 13.99 -10.31 4.29
N GLY A 652 15.21 -10.70 4.68
CA GLY A 652 16.03 -11.71 3.99
C GLY A 652 15.72 -13.13 4.46
N LEU A 653 15.91 -14.10 3.56
CA LEU A 653 15.62 -15.53 3.77
C LEU A 653 16.82 -16.46 3.52
N HIS A 654 17.84 -16.00 2.82
CA HIS A 654 19.02 -16.79 2.53
C HIS A 654 19.97 -16.80 3.72
N PHE A 655 20.65 -17.93 3.92
CA PHE A 655 21.60 -18.14 5.02
C PHE A 655 22.77 -17.13 5.00
N GLY A 656 23.14 -16.69 3.80
CA GLY A 656 24.15 -15.65 3.55
C GLY A 656 23.64 -14.22 3.50
N ASP A 657 22.38 -13.93 3.85
CA ASP A 657 21.88 -12.54 3.91
C ASP A 657 22.38 -11.78 5.15
N ILE A 658 23.07 -12.47 6.07
CA ILE A 658 23.65 -11.88 7.27
C ILE A 658 25.16 -11.86 7.09
N HIS A 659 25.73 -10.66 7.17
CA HIS A 659 27.17 -10.45 7.00
C HIS A 659 27.80 -10.05 8.33
N VAL A 660 29.03 -10.49 8.57
CA VAL A 660 29.91 -9.94 9.61
C VAL A 660 30.90 -9.01 8.92
N LEU A 661 30.84 -7.73 9.24
CA LEU A 661 31.61 -6.65 8.61
C LEU A 661 32.35 -5.85 9.67
N LYS A 662 33.35 -5.07 9.25
CA LYS A 662 34.11 -4.21 10.16
C LYS A 662 33.64 -2.76 10.09
N ALA A 663 33.02 -2.27 11.15
CA ALA A 663 32.75 -0.84 11.30
C ALA A 663 34.08 -0.08 11.45
N THR A 664 34.32 0.89 10.58
CA THR A 664 35.58 1.63 10.45
C THR A 664 35.32 3.12 10.43
N TYR A 665 36.08 3.86 11.25
CA TYR A 665 36.06 5.32 11.24
C TYR A 665 36.71 5.87 9.97
N VAL A 666 36.03 6.78 9.28
CA VAL A 666 36.47 7.44 8.06
C VAL A 666 36.40 8.96 8.25
N LYS A 667 37.54 9.58 8.55
CA LYS A 667 37.66 11.03 8.74
C LYS A 667 37.17 11.84 7.55
N ALA A 668 37.45 11.36 6.33
CA ALA A 668 37.08 12.05 5.09
C ALA A 668 35.56 12.22 4.92
N LEU A 669 34.71 11.41 5.58
CA LEU A 669 33.26 11.56 5.53
C LEU A 669 32.79 12.86 6.19
N GLU A 670 33.50 13.37 7.20
CA GLU A 670 33.13 14.59 7.92
C GLU A 670 33.09 15.81 6.98
N GLU A 671 33.92 15.81 5.94
CA GLU A 671 33.92 16.84 4.89
C GLU A 671 32.68 16.79 3.99
N TYR A 672 32.02 15.62 3.88
CA TYR A 672 30.81 15.44 3.08
C TYR A 672 29.55 15.67 3.90
N VAL A 673 29.48 15.08 5.11
CA VAL A 673 28.22 15.00 5.88
C VAL A 673 28.24 15.80 7.17
N GLY A 674 29.38 16.40 7.56
CA GLY A 674 29.51 17.13 8.81
C GLY A 674 29.11 16.27 10.02
N ASN A 675 28.22 16.81 10.86
CA ASN A 675 27.70 16.10 12.04
C ASN A 675 26.35 15.42 11.80
N SER A 676 25.87 15.31 10.56
CA SER A 676 24.61 14.61 10.29
C SER A 676 24.70 13.14 10.75
N LYS A 677 23.61 12.65 11.33
CA LYS A 677 23.59 11.38 12.09
C LYS A 677 22.71 10.33 11.44
N TYR A 678 22.88 9.08 11.89
CA TYR A 678 21.99 7.94 11.64
C TYR A 678 22.00 7.37 10.22
N GLY A 679 23.09 6.69 9.87
CA GLY A 679 23.19 5.96 8.60
C GLY A 679 24.31 4.94 8.60
N VAL A 680 24.29 4.07 7.60
CA VAL A 680 25.39 3.14 7.31
C VAL A 680 25.88 3.34 5.88
N PHE A 681 27.20 3.46 5.74
CA PHE A 681 27.91 3.62 4.48
C PHE A 681 28.55 2.30 4.09
N PHE A 682 28.22 1.84 2.88
CA PHE A 682 28.78 0.66 2.27
C PHE A 682 29.92 1.03 1.31
N PRO A 683 30.92 0.16 1.14
CA PRO A 683 32.05 0.41 0.27
C PRO A 683 31.62 0.35 -1.20
N GLN A 684 32.30 1.15 -2.02
CA GLN A 684 32.19 1.09 -3.49
C GLN A 684 33.26 0.17 -4.10
N LYS A 685 33.56 -0.95 -3.44
CA LYS A 685 34.63 -1.89 -3.84
C LYS A 685 34.12 -3.32 -3.79
N GLY A 686 34.67 -4.13 -4.69
CA GLY A 686 34.32 -5.54 -4.84
C GLY A 686 33.52 -5.82 -6.12
N PRO A 687 33.38 -7.10 -6.47
CA PRO A 687 32.69 -7.54 -7.68
C PRO A 687 31.17 -7.43 -7.58
N ARG A 688 30.63 -7.20 -6.38
CA ARG A 688 29.22 -7.07 -6.10
C ARG A 688 29.03 -6.10 -4.94
N SER A 689 27.91 -5.38 -4.92
CA SER A 689 27.63 -4.42 -3.85
C SER A 689 27.14 -5.17 -2.60
N LEU A 690 27.58 -4.71 -1.42
CA LEU A 690 27.08 -5.27 -0.15
C LEU A 690 25.57 -5.07 0.02
N GLY A 691 25.01 -4.03 -0.58
CA GLY A 691 23.56 -3.83 -0.62
C GLY A 691 22.85 -5.02 -1.28
N ASP A 692 23.32 -5.43 -2.46
CA ASP A 692 22.73 -6.54 -3.23
C ASP A 692 23.05 -7.92 -2.62
N GLU A 693 24.23 -8.11 -2.03
CA GLU A 693 24.55 -9.34 -1.29
C GLU A 693 23.61 -9.57 -0.10
N ILE A 694 23.19 -8.50 0.58
CA ILE A 694 22.31 -8.54 1.74
C ILE A 694 20.84 -8.51 1.30
N ALA A 695 20.34 -9.70 1.00
CA ALA A 695 18.96 -9.96 0.59
C ALA A 695 18.51 -9.25 -0.70
N GLY A 696 19.41 -8.90 -1.64
CA GLY A 696 19.06 -8.18 -2.87
C GLY A 696 18.64 -6.74 -2.62
N GLY A 697 19.34 -6.05 -1.71
CA GLY A 697 19.07 -4.67 -1.33
C GLY A 697 19.66 -3.63 -2.27
N ASP A 698 19.14 -2.41 -2.13
CA ASP A 698 19.60 -1.21 -2.82
C ASP A 698 19.68 -0.04 -1.82
N PHE A 699 20.00 1.16 -2.29
CA PHE A 699 20.10 2.36 -1.46
C PHE A 699 18.95 3.35 -1.70
N ASP A 700 17.79 2.87 -2.17
CA ASP A 700 16.59 3.69 -2.47
C ASP A 700 15.68 3.95 -1.24
N GLY A 701 16.16 3.52 -0.07
CA GLY A 701 15.56 3.74 1.25
C GLY A 701 15.57 2.48 2.14
N ASP A 702 16.38 1.47 1.80
CA ASP A 702 16.52 0.25 2.57
C ASP A 702 17.09 0.50 3.98
N MET A 703 16.58 -0.28 4.93
CA MET A 703 16.96 -0.24 6.33
C MET A 703 17.70 -1.53 6.70
N TYR A 704 18.87 -1.38 7.30
CA TYR A 704 19.75 -2.47 7.69
C TYR A 704 19.75 -2.62 9.21
N PHE A 705 19.46 -3.84 9.68
CA PHE A 705 19.75 -4.29 11.04
C PHE A 705 21.27 -4.35 11.21
N ILE A 706 21.79 -3.62 12.17
CA ILE A 706 23.21 -3.59 12.54
C ILE A 706 23.31 -3.94 14.01
N SER A 707 24.15 -4.92 14.36
CA SER A 707 24.34 -5.36 15.74
C SER A 707 25.81 -5.46 16.11
N ARG A 708 26.17 -4.88 17.26
CA ARG A 708 27.46 -5.07 17.96
C ARG A 708 27.36 -6.06 19.11
N ASN A 709 26.24 -6.77 19.24
CA ASN A 709 26.03 -7.69 20.34
C ASN A 709 27.14 -8.77 20.37
N PRO A 710 27.93 -8.87 21.45
CA PRO A 710 29.10 -9.75 21.47
C PRO A 710 28.73 -11.22 21.35
N LYS A 711 27.61 -11.66 21.95
CA LYS A 711 27.15 -13.06 21.85
C LYS A 711 26.75 -13.42 20.41
N LEU A 712 26.16 -12.47 19.67
CA LEU A 712 25.85 -12.69 18.26
C LEU A 712 27.14 -12.81 17.43
N LEU A 713 28.09 -11.90 17.62
CA LEU A 713 29.37 -11.90 16.89
C LEU A 713 30.24 -13.11 17.22
N GLU A 714 30.20 -13.59 18.45
CA GLU A 714 30.95 -14.77 18.91
C GLU A 714 30.43 -16.07 18.28
N HIS A 715 29.11 -16.24 18.24
CA HIS A 715 28.52 -17.53 17.84
C HIS A 715 28.10 -17.61 16.38
N TYR A 716 27.76 -16.48 15.75
CA TYR A 716 27.24 -16.49 14.39
C TYR A 716 28.33 -16.81 13.37
N LYS A 717 28.08 -17.80 12.52
CA LYS A 717 28.94 -18.22 11.42
C LYS A 717 28.32 -17.76 10.09
N PRO A 718 28.99 -16.86 9.34
CA PRO A 718 28.49 -16.39 8.06
C PRO A 718 28.46 -17.51 7.02
N SER A 719 27.52 -17.40 6.08
CA SER A 719 27.41 -18.26 4.89
C SER A 719 27.68 -17.44 3.64
N GLU A 720 27.96 -18.12 2.53
CA GLU A 720 28.15 -17.45 1.24
C GLU A 720 26.87 -16.68 0.82
N PRO A 721 27.00 -15.47 0.25
CA PRO A 721 25.87 -14.67 -0.20
C PRO A 721 25.01 -15.41 -1.23
N TRP A 722 23.73 -15.06 -1.26
CA TRP A 722 22.80 -15.66 -2.22
C TRP A 722 23.19 -15.32 -3.66
N VAL A 723 23.25 -16.33 -4.53
CA VAL A 723 23.36 -16.15 -5.98
C VAL A 723 22.18 -16.87 -6.62
N SER A 724 21.39 -16.12 -7.39
CA SER A 724 20.23 -16.63 -8.12
C SER A 724 20.62 -17.83 -9.00
N SER A 725 20.01 -18.99 -8.74
CA SER A 725 20.13 -20.14 -9.66
C SER A 725 19.09 -20.12 -10.78
N SER A 726 18.12 -19.21 -10.70
CA SER A 726 17.11 -19.02 -11.74
C SER A 726 17.72 -18.55 -13.07
N PRO A 727 17.22 -19.05 -14.21
CA PRO A 727 17.61 -18.53 -15.51
C PRO A 727 17.25 -17.04 -15.63
N PRO A 728 17.87 -16.31 -16.58
CA PRO A 728 17.52 -14.92 -16.86
C PRO A 728 16.02 -14.82 -17.07
N SER A 729 15.38 -13.87 -16.39
CA SER A 729 13.94 -13.67 -16.56
C SER A 729 13.67 -13.37 -18.02
N LYS A 730 12.77 -14.11 -18.68
CA LYS A 730 12.30 -13.74 -20.01
C LYS A 730 11.67 -12.35 -19.89
N ILE A 731 12.38 -11.33 -20.37
CA ILE A 731 11.86 -9.96 -20.41
C ILE A 731 10.57 -10.03 -21.21
N TYR A 732 9.47 -9.64 -20.57
CA TYR A 732 8.18 -9.62 -21.25
C TYR A 732 8.25 -8.62 -22.40
N THR A 733 8.29 -9.11 -23.63
CA THR A 733 8.19 -8.33 -24.87
C THR A 733 6.73 -8.01 -25.17
N GLY A 734 6.05 -7.40 -24.21
CA GLY A 734 4.72 -6.84 -24.46
C GLY A 734 4.79 -5.68 -25.42
N ARG A 735 3.62 -5.28 -25.97
CA ARG A 735 3.51 -4.03 -26.73
C ARG A 735 3.95 -2.85 -25.87
N LYS A 736 4.65 -1.91 -26.49
CA LYS A 736 5.01 -0.65 -25.83
C LYS A 736 3.75 0.20 -25.64
N PRO A 737 3.66 1.01 -24.57
CA PRO A 737 2.57 1.96 -24.39
C PRO A 737 2.39 2.88 -25.60
N SER A 738 3.50 3.30 -26.23
CA SER A 738 3.51 4.17 -27.41
C SER A 738 2.97 3.54 -28.70
N GLU A 739 2.79 2.21 -28.72
CA GLU A 739 2.25 1.46 -29.88
C GLU A 739 0.73 1.26 -29.80
N LEU A 740 0.11 1.66 -28.69
CA LEU A 740 -1.32 1.53 -28.45
C LEU A 740 -2.03 2.84 -28.75
N SER A 741 -3.25 2.77 -29.31
CA SER A 741 -4.12 3.94 -29.31
C SER A 741 -4.48 4.32 -27.86
N PRO A 742 -4.82 5.59 -27.59
CA PRO A 742 -5.23 6.03 -26.26
C PRO A 742 -6.33 5.15 -25.64
N GLU A 743 -7.33 4.74 -26.43
CA GLU A 743 -8.46 3.93 -25.97
C GLU A 743 -8.02 2.51 -25.57
N MET A 744 -7.18 1.87 -26.39
CA MET A 744 -6.62 0.56 -26.08
C MET A 744 -5.71 0.60 -24.86
N LEU A 745 -4.95 1.70 -24.69
CA LEU A 745 -4.11 1.90 -23.51
C LEU A 745 -4.96 1.94 -22.24
N GLU A 746 -6.03 2.73 -22.21
CA GLU A 746 -6.92 2.80 -21.04
C GLU A 746 -7.56 1.45 -20.69
N GLU A 747 -8.04 0.72 -21.69
CA GLU A 747 -8.63 -0.60 -21.49
C GLU A 747 -7.61 -1.59 -20.88
N GLU A 748 -6.40 -1.63 -21.42
CA GLU A 748 -5.33 -2.52 -20.95
C GLU A 748 -4.86 -2.18 -19.53
N LEU A 749 -4.71 -0.88 -19.21
CA LEU A 749 -4.34 -0.44 -17.87
C LEU A 749 -5.43 -0.77 -16.84
N PHE A 750 -6.71 -0.63 -17.19
CA PHE A 750 -7.79 -1.01 -16.30
C PHE A 750 -7.90 -2.54 -16.16
N ARG A 751 -7.65 -3.30 -17.22
CA ARG A 751 -7.56 -4.78 -17.16
C ARG A 751 -6.45 -5.23 -16.22
N MET A 752 -5.31 -4.52 -16.19
CA MET A 752 -4.25 -4.77 -15.21
C MET A 752 -4.71 -4.52 -13.77
N PHE A 753 -5.49 -3.46 -13.52
CA PHE A 753 -6.10 -3.21 -12.21
C PHE A 753 -6.99 -4.39 -11.77
N LEU A 754 -7.91 -4.83 -12.64
CA LEU A 754 -8.81 -5.96 -12.36
C LEU A 754 -8.03 -7.24 -12.04
N LYS A 755 -6.95 -7.51 -12.79
CA LYS A 755 -6.07 -8.65 -12.53
C LYS A 755 -5.37 -8.53 -11.17
N ALA A 756 -4.85 -7.35 -10.82
CA ALA A 756 -4.18 -7.12 -9.54
C ALA A 756 -5.15 -7.26 -8.35
N ARG A 757 -6.37 -6.71 -8.47
CA ARG A 757 -7.39 -6.71 -7.41
C ARG A 757 -8.05 -8.07 -7.21
N PHE A 758 -8.44 -8.76 -8.29
CA PHE A 758 -9.25 -9.97 -8.19
C PHE A 758 -8.43 -11.26 -8.34
N HIS A 759 -7.36 -11.24 -9.15
CA HIS A 759 -6.60 -12.44 -9.52
C HIS A 759 -5.16 -12.48 -8.97
N SER A 760 -4.81 -11.64 -7.99
CA SER A 760 -3.43 -11.67 -7.45
C SER A 760 -3.12 -12.98 -6.72
N SER A 761 -1.94 -13.53 -6.99
CA SER A 761 -1.35 -14.64 -6.27
C SER A 761 -0.39 -14.10 -5.20
N ASN A 762 -0.46 -14.61 -3.96
CA ASN A 762 0.45 -14.23 -2.89
C ASN A 762 1.71 -15.11 -2.89
N VAL A 763 2.42 -15.14 -4.01
CA VAL A 763 3.59 -16.03 -4.20
C VAL A 763 4.73 -15.66 -3.24
N ILE A 764 4.99 -14.37 -3.04
CA ILE A 764 6.02 -13.88 -2.10
C ILE A 764 5.77 -14.41 -0.69
N GLY A 765 4.55 -14.22 -0.17
CA GLY A 765 4.20 -14.68 1.17
C GLY A 765 4.23 -16.20 1.28
N ALA A 766 3.70 -16.90 0.27
CA ALA A 766 3.68 -18.35 0.27
C ALA A 766 5.09 -18.98 0.18
N ALA A 767 6.00 -18.40 -0.61
CA ALA A 767 7.39 -18.83 -0.69
C ALA A 767 8.12 -18.63 0.65
N ALA A 768 7.93 -17.47 1.29
CA ALA A 768 8.50 -17.18 2.61
C ALA A 768 7.94 -18.13 3.71
N ASP A 769 6.64 -18.40 3.69
CA ASP A 769 6.01 -19.35 4.60
C ASP A 769 6.53 -20.78 4.41
N SER A 770 6.68 -21.20 3.16
CA SER A 770 7.22 -22.51 2.81
C SER A 770 8.68 -22.64 3.22
N TRP A 771 9.50 -21.60 3.01
CA TRP A 771 10.86 -21.54 3.52
C TRP A 771 10.88 -21.68 5.05
N LEU A 772 10.11 -20.87 5.78
CA LEU A 772 10.11 -20.88 7.25
C LEU A 772 9.68 -22.23 7.81
N ARG A 773 8.69 -22.89 7.19
CA ARG A 773 8.27 -24.25 7.54
C ARG A 773 9.40 -25.27 7.36
N ILE A 774 10.12 -25.23 6.24
CA ILE A 774 11.21 -26.18 5.97
C ILE A 774 12.38 -25.90 6.92
N MET A 775 12.68 -24.62 7.15
CA MET A 775 13.71 -24.16 8.06
C MET A 775 13.44 -24.60 9.51
N ASP A 776 12.20 -24.48 9.96
CA ASP A 776 11.75 -25.00 11.26
C ASP A 776 12.06 -26.50 11.41
N GLN A 777 11.66 -27.30 10.42
CA GLN A 777 11.96 -28.73 10.43
C GLN A 777 13.47 -29.01 10.42
N PHE A 778 14.26 -28.19 9.69
CA PHE A 778 15.70 -28.34 9.61
C PHE A 778 16.35 -28.18 10.99
N LEU A 779 15.93 -27.16 11.74
CA LEU A 779 16.43 -26.88 13.08
C LEU A 779 16.05 -27.97 14.11
N THR A 780 14.98 -28.73 13.87
CA THR A 780 14.55 -29.83 14.78
C THR A 780 15.22 -31.18 14.53
N LEU A 781 15.96 -31.34 13.42
CA LEU A 781 16.61 -32.61 13.11
C LEU A 781 17.89 -32.78 13.95
N GLY A 782 17.80 -33.62 14.98
CA GLY A 782 18.96 -34.05 15.79
C GLY A 782 20.01 -34.81 14.98
N ASP A 783 21.23 -34.92 15.50
CA ASP A 783 22.37 -35.51 14.79
C ASP A 783 22.52 -37.04 15.02
N ASP A 784 21.54 -37.66 15.67
CA ASP A 784 21.61 -39.04 16.19
C ASP A 784 21.69 -40.15 15.11
N ARG A 785 21.41 -39.83 13.85
CA ARG A 785 21.53 -40.76 12.69
C ARG A 785 22.26 -40.10 11.54
N VAL A 786 23.58 -40.02 11.66
CA VAL A 786 24.47 -39.15 10.86
C VAL A 786 24.20 -39.19 9.34
N LYS A 787 24.05 -40.37 8.71
CA LYS A 787 23.94 -40.48 7.24
C LYS A 787 22.54 -40.15 6.69
N GLU A 788 21.50 -40.79 7.21
CA GLU A 788 20.10 -40.55 6.78
C GLU A 788 19.67 -39.11 7.09
N THR A 789 20.12 -38.58 8.23
CA THR A 789 19.87 -37.19 8.63
C THR A 789 20.59 -36.21 7.70
N ALA A 790 21.84 -36.49 7.32
CA ALA A 790 22.58 -35.64 6.39
C ALA A 790 21.94 -35.58 5.00
N GLU A 791 21.49 -36.72 4.46
CA GLU A 791 20.78 -36.77 3.16
C GLU A 791 19.47 -35.98 3.20
N ARG A 792 18.72 -36.12 4.30
CA ARG A 792 17.48 -35.36 4.53
C ARG A 792 17.74 -33.86 4.66
N LYS A 793 18.72 -33.45 5.47
CA LYS A 793 19.17 -32.05 5.63
C LYS A 793 19.60 -31.46 4.28
N SER A 794 20.36 -32.20 3.48
CA SER A 794 20.78 -31.79 2.12
C SER A 794 19.57 -31.57 1.19
N LYS A 795 18.59 -32.48 1.18
CA LYS A 795 17.36 -32.32 0.40
C LYS A 795 16.57 -31.07 0.84
N MET A 796 16.48 -30.82 2.14
CA MET A 796 15.78 -29.64 2.69
C MET A 796 16.47 -28.34 2.28
N VAL A 797 17.80 -28.28 2.35
CA VAL A 797 18.58 -27.10 1.88
C VAL A 797 18.31 -26.83 0.40
N LYS A 798 18.32 -27.86 -0.47
CA LYS A 798 17.97 -27.69 -1.89
C LYS A 798 16.56 -27.15 -2.08
N THR A 799 15.58 -27.63 -1.31
CA THR A 799 14.20 -27.13 -1.38
C THR A 799 14.08 -25.70 -0.83
N MET A 800 14.83 -25.34 0.21
CA MET A 800 14.89 -23.98 0.73
C MET A 800 15.48 -23.00 -0.30
N LEU A 801 16.58 -23.37 -0.96
CA LEU A 801 17.18 -22.55 -2.02
C LEU A 801 16.19 -22.27 -3.16
N LYS A 802 15.41 -23.27 -3.59
CA LYS A 802 14.34 -23.06 -4.58
C LYS A 802 13.28 -22.06 -4.09
N ALA A 803 12.87 -22.16 -2.82
CA ALA A 803 11.91 -21.22 -2.24
C ALA A 803 12.48 -19.80 -2.14
N ILE A 804 13.79 -19.67 -1.85
CA ILE A 804 14.52 -18.41 -1.79
C ILE A 804 14.61 -17.77 -3.18
N ASP A 805 14.98 -18.54 -4.21
CA ASP A 805 15.03 -18.05 -5.60
C ASP A 805 13.67 -17.51 -6.04
N ILE A 806 12.59 -18.27 -5.78
CA ILE A 806 11.22 -17.84 -6.07
C ILE A 806 10.83 -16.59 -5.29
N TYR A 807 11.22 -16.50 -4.02
CA TYR A 807 10.93 -15.35 -3.17
C TYR A 807 11.57 -14.08 -3.74
N TYR A 808 12.87 -14.12 -4.04
CA TYR A 808 13.59 -12.96 -4.57
C TYR A 808 13.14 -12.59 -5.99
N ASP A 809 12.97 -13.56 -6.88
CA ASP A 809 12.46 -13.29 -8.23
C ASP A 809 11.03 -12.70 -8.20
N ALA A 810 10.19 -13.13 -7.24
CA ALA A 810 8.83 -12.62 -7.09
C ALA A 810 8.76 -11.18 -6.56
N LEU A 811 9.79 -10.66 -5.88
CA LEU A 811 9.83 -9.28 -5.40
C LEU A 811 9.90 -8.27 -6.57
N ASP A 812 10.64 -8.61 -7.63
CA ASP A 812 10.82 -7.74 -8.80
C ASP A 812 9.89 -8.06 -9.98
N ALA A 813 9.25 -9.22 -9.95
CA ALA A 813 8.31 -9.64 -10.98
C ALA A 813 7.25 -8.58 -11.33
N PRO A 814 6.61 -7.87 -10.36
CA PRO A 814 5.62 -6.83 -10.68
C PRO A 814 6.20 -5.65 -11.49
N LYS A 815 7.47 -5.28 -11.24
CA LYS A 815 8.14 -4.17 -11.92
C LYS A 815 8.52 -4.52 -13.36
N ASN A 816 8.78 -5.79 -13.62
CA ASN A 816 9.25 -6.28 -14.91
C ASN A 816 8.15 -6.95 -15.75
N GLY A 817 6.94 -7.08 -15.20
CA GLY A 817 5.83 -7.80 -15.84
C GLY A 817 6.05 -9.31 -15.90
N ALA A 818 7.03 -9.83 -15.17
CA ALA A 818 7.30 -11.26 -15.09
C ALA A 818 6.21 -11.96 -14.26
N LYS A 819 5.95 -13.23 -14.55
CA LYS A 819 5.07 -14.08 -13.74
C LYS A 819 5.92 -15.11 -13.04
N VAL A 820 5.81 -15.15 -11.72
CA VAL A 820 6.41 -16.18 -10.87
C VAL A 820 5.28 -16.97 -10.26
N ASP A 821 5.35 -18.30 -10.37
CA ASP A 821 4.37 -19.22 -9.82
C ASP A 821 5.05 -20.09 -8.75
N LEU A 822 4.31 -20.43 -7.69
CA LEU A 822 4.81 -21.34 -6.66
C LEU A 822 4.61 -22.80 -7.09
N PRO A 823 5.67 -23.61 -7.23
CA PRO A 823 5.61 -25.04 -7.54
C PRO A 823 4.79 -25.85 -6.52
N LEU A 824 4.26 -27.00 -6.95
CA LEU A 824 3.43 -27.87 -6.10
C LEU A 824 4.22 -28.47 -4.92
N ASP A 825 5.51 -28.77 -5.09
CA ASP A 825 6.39 -29.31 -4.04
C ASP A 825 6.72 -28.28 -2.95
N LEU A 826 6.43 -27.01 -3.19
CA LEU A 826 6.52 -25.92 -2.20
C LEU A 826 5.15 -25.51 -1.65
N LYS A 827 4.07 -26.24 -1.93
CA LYS A 827 2.75 -26.00 -1.34
C LYS A 827 2.51 -26.98 -0.19
N PHE A 828 2.42 -26.44 1.01
CA PHE A 828 2.19 -27.22 2.23
C PHE A 828 0.81 -26.94 2.85
N ASP A 829 0.23 -27.98 3.43
CA ASP A 829 -1.07 -27.94 4.14
C ASP A 829 -0.94 -27.96 5.67
N SER A 830 0.26 -28.18 6.18
CA SER A 830 0.57 -28.19 7.61
C SER A 830 1.66 -27.17 7.94
N PHE A 831 1.59 -26.49 9.08
CA PHE A 831 2.58 -25.48 9.49
C PHE A 831 2.93 -25.62 10.98
N PRO A 832 4.08 -25.10 11.42
CA PRO A 832 4.39 -25.03 12.84
C PRO A 832 3.31 -24.27 13.63
N HIS A 833 2.95 -24.77 14.81
CA HIS A 833 1.92 -24.19 15.68
C HIS A 833 2.11 -22.69 16.00
N TYR A 834 3.35 -22.20 16.14
CA TYR A 834 3.62 -20.77 16.37
C TYR A 834 3.21 -19.85 15.19
N MET A 835 2.97 -20.41 14.00
CA MET A 835 2.48 -19.63 12.85
C MET A 835 0.98 -19.34 12.90
N GLU A 836 0.23 -19.96 13.83
CA GLU A 836 -1.19 -19.69 14.12
C GLU A 836 -2.11 -19.68 12.88
N ARG A 837 -1.90 -20.64 11.96
CA ARG A 837 -2.71 -20.74 10.73
C ARG A 837 -4.08 -21.35 11.05
N LYS A 838 -5.09 -20.49 11.26
CA LYS A 838 -6.47 -20.89 11.61
C LYS A 838 -7.11 -21.91 10.64
N ASN A 839 -6.82 -21.80 9.35
CA ASN A 839 -7.45 -22.62 8.29
C ASN A 839 -6.55 -23.77 7.78
N LYS A 840 -5.46 -24.08 8.48
CA LYS A 840 -4.51 -25.14 8.08
C LYS A 840 -4.20 -26.06 9.25
N LYS A 841 -3.70 -27.26 8.95
CA LYS A 841 -3.22 -28.19 9.98
C LYS A 841 -1.99 -27.57 10.66
N ASN A 842 -1.86 -27.75 11.97
CA ASN A 842 -0.70 -27.29 12.72
C ASN A 842 0.02 -28.49 13.34
N PHE A 843 1.36 -28.47 13.34
CA PHE A 843 2.17 -29.45 14.08
C PHE A 843 2.96 -28.77 15.19
N LYS A 844 3.19 -29.50 16.28
CA LYS A 844 4.04 -29.03 17.38
C LYS A 844 5.49 -28.99 16.90
N SER A 845 6.12 -27.83 17.03
CA SER A 845 7.53 -27.62 16.67
C SER A 845 8.35 -27.52 17.94
N THR A 846 9.52 -28.16 17.93
CA THR A 846 10.51 -28.08 19.00
C THR A 846 11.70 -27.19 18.62
N SER A 847 11.61 -26.45 17.51
CA SER A 847 12.62 -25.45 17.15
C SER A 847 12.60 -24.28 18.11
N ILE A 848 13.62 -23.43 18.08
CA ILE A 848 13.66 -22.21 18.89
C ILE A 848 12.40 -21.33 18.77
N LEU A 849 11.80 -21.23 17.58
CA LEU A 849 10.56 -20.47 17.39
C LEU A 849 9.35 -21.15 18.07
N GLY A 850 9.31 -22.48 18.07
CA GLY A 850 8.34 -23.25 18.84
C GLY A 850 8.52 -23.07 20.35
N LEU A 851 9.77 -23.18 20.83
CA LEU A 851 10.11 -23.01 22.25
C LEU A 851 9.77 -21.61 22.76
N ILE A 852 10.08 -20.57 21.99
CA ILE A 852 9.71 -19.18 22.32
C ILE A 852 8.18 -19.06 22.46
N TYR A 853 7.44 -19.55 21.46
CA TYR A 853 5.98 -19.47 21.46
C TYR A 853 5.37 -20.19 22.66
N ASP A 854 5.82 -21.41 22.93
CA ASP A 854 5.35 -22.25 24.03
C ASP A 854 5.65 -21.65 25.40
N THR A 855 6.84 -21.09 25.58
CA THR A 855 7.24 -20.40 26.82
C THR A 855 6.37 -19.18 27.08
N VAL A 856 6.01 -18.41 26.05
CA VAL A 856 5.09 -17.28 26.23
C VAL A 856 3.67 -17.76 26.51
N VAL A 857 3.22 -18.84 25.87
CA VAL A 857 1.87 -19.39 26.07
C VAL A 857 1.70 -19.94 27.48
N SER A 858 2.66 -20.68 28.02
CA SER A 858 2.59 -21.25 29.37
C SER A 858 2.51 -20.20 30.48
N GLN A 859 3.04 -19.00 30.26
CA GLN A 859 2.99 -17.88 31.21
C GLN A 859 1.69 -17.04 31.10
N ASN A 860 0.73 -17.42 30.25
CA ASN A 860 -0.53 -16.66 30.07
C ASN A 860 -1.70 -17.17 30.92
N GLU A 861 -1.48 -18.14 31.81
CA GLU A 861 -2.55 -18.70 32.66
C GLU A 861 -2.90 -17.79 33.87
N GLU A 862 -2.12 -16.74 34.13
CA GLU A 862 -2.43 -15.76 35.17
C GLU A 862 -3.27 -14.61 34.60
N GLU A 863 -4.56 -14.56 34.97
CA GLU A 863 -5.40 -13.39 34.70
C GLU A 863 -4.84 -12.17 35.44
N PRO A 864 -4.82 -10.98 34.81
CA PRO A 864 -4.40 -9.77 35.49
C PRO A 864 -5.32 -9.53 36.70
N PRO A 865 -4.77 -9.13 37.86
CA PRO A 865 -5.56 -8.95 39.07
C PRO A 865 -6.65 -7.91 38.84
N THR A 866 -7.88 -8.26 39.22
CA THR A 866 -9.02 -7.35 39.15
C THR A 866 -8.71 -6.06 39.92
N CYS A 867 -8.96 -4.92 39.30
CA CYS A 867 -8.74 -3.61 39.91
C CYS A 867 -10.09 -3.05 40.32
N GLU A 868 -10.22 -2.68 41.60
CA GLU A 868 -11.36 -1.92 42.08
C GLU A 868 -11.28 -0.50 41.49
N ILE A 869 -12.33 -0.06 40.79
CA ILE A 869 -12.35 1.26 40.16
C ILE A 869 -12.52 2.30 41.27
N LYS A 870 -11.44 3.03 41.60
CA LYS A 870 -11.43 4.11 42.59
C LYS A 870 -10.88 5.40 42.00
N LYS A 871 -11.37 6.52 42.53
CA LYS A 871 -10.81 7.85 42.27
C LYS A 871 -9.52 8.02 43.08
N LEU A 872 -8.62 8.86 42.58
CA LEU A 872 -7.48 9.33 43.36
C LEU A 872 -8.01 10.22 44.49
N GLN A 873 -7.64 9.92 45.74
CA GLN A 873 -8.14 10.63 46.92
C GLN A 873 -7.98 12.14 46.80
N CYS A 874 -6.79 12.60 46.38
CA CYS A 874 -6.52 14.02 46.20
C CYS A 874 -7.43 14.72 45.17
N PHE A 875 -8.11 13.99 44.27
CA PHE A 875 -9.03 14.56 43.28
C PHE A 875 -10.50 14.51 43.74
N GLU A 876 -10.85 13.61 44.65
CA GLU A 876 -12.21 13.50 45.18
C GLU A 876 -12.57 14.63 46.15
N ASP A 877 -11.59 15.10 46.92
CA ASP A 877 -11.78 16.09 48.00
C ASP A 877 -11.99 17.54 47.50
N GLU A 878 -11.88 17.81 46.20
CA GLU A 878 -11.97 19.18 45.65
C GLU A 878 -13.35 19.51 45.08
N LEU A 879 -13.87 20.68 45.48
CA LEU A 879 -15.12 21.22 44.95
C LEU A 879 -14.93 21.76 43.54
N VAL A 880 -15.65 21.18 42.59
CA VAL A 880 -15.70 21.63 41.19
C VAL A 880 -16.95 22.51 41.00
N PRO A 881 -16.83 23.72 40.43
CA PRO A 881 -18.00 24.54 40.10
C PRO A 881 -18.98 23.82 39.17
N GLU A 882 -20.28 23.96 39.42
CA GLU A 882 -21.37 23.29 38.68
C GLU A 882 -21.31 23.56 37.17
N PHE A 883 -20.90 24.77 36.78
CA PHE A 883 -20.66 25.15 35.38
C PHE A 883 -19.72 24.17 34.64
N TYR A 884 -18.61 23.76 35.25
CA TYR A 884 -17.68 22.81 34.62
C TYR A 884 -18.24 21.39 34.62
N MET A 885 -18.99 21.00 35.66
CA MET A 885 -19.64 19.70 35.74
C MET A 885 -20.69 19.51 34.63
N GLU A 886 -21.56 20.49 34.40
CA GLU A 886 -22.55 20.45 33.31
C GLU A 886 -21.87 20.38 31.93
N LYS A 887 -20.87 21.23 31.71
CA LYS A 887 -20.12 21.28 30.45
C LYS A 887 -19.43 19.96 30.14
N CYS A 888 -18.68 19.40 31.09
CA CYS A 888 -17.96 18.15 30.91
C CYS A 888 -18.92 16.94 30.82
N SER A 889 -20.10 17.00 31.46
CA SER A 889 -21.10 15.93 31.38
C SER A 889 -21.66 15.80 29.97
N ARG A 890 -21.95 16.94 29.34
CA ARG A 890 -22.37 17.00 27.94
C ARG A 890 -21.28 16.46 27.00
N TRP A 891 -20.05 16.91 27.16
CA TRP A 891 -18.92 16.41 26.37
C TRP A 891 -18.74 14.89 26.50
N TYR A 892 -18.84 14.34 27.71
CA TYR A 892 -18.65 12.91 27.89
C TYR A 892 -19.79 12.07 27.28
N LEU A 893 -21.02 12.59 27.29
CA LEU A 893 -22.16 11.93 26.66
C LEU A 893 -22.03 11.92 25.13
N GLU A 894 -21.66 13.06 24.55
CA GLU A 894 -21.35 13.20 23.12
C GLU A 894 -20.19 12.26 22.74
N TYR A 895 -19.11 12.26 23.52
CA TYR A 895 -17.94 11.39 23.31
C TYR A 895 -18.32 9.92 23.26
N LYS A 896 -19.13 9.43 24.21
CA LYS A 896 -19.53 8.02 24.21
C LYS A 896 -20.28 7.64 22.94
N THR A 897 -21.14 8.53 22.46
CA THR A 897 -21.91 8.33 21.24
C THR A 897 -21.00 8.30 20.01
N GLU A 898 -20.11 9.28 19.88
CA GLU A 898 -19.17 9.39 18.76
C GLU A 898 -18.11 8.28 18.76
N MET A 899 -17.59 7.90 19.93
CA MET A 899 -16.63 6.82 20.06
C MET A 899 -17.25 5.46 19.75
N SER A 900 -18.49 5.21 20.20
CA SER A 900 -19.23 4.00 19.80
C SER A 900 -19.39 3.94 18.28
N GLN A 901 -19.76 5.05 17.64
CA GLN A 901 -19.86 5.13 16.18
C GLN A 901 -18.51 4.85 15.50
N ALA A 902 -17.43 5.49 15.98
CA ALA A 902 -16.10 5.31 15.42
C ALA A 902 -15.58 3.87 15.51
N MET A 903 -15.96 3.14 16.56
CA MET A 903 -15.52 1.75 16.78
C MET A 903 -16.19 0.73 15.84
N ASP A 904 -17.33 1.08 15.26
CA ASP A 904 -18.07 0.26 14.29
C ASP A 904 -17.58 0.45 12.84
N GLU A 905 -16.60 1.33 12.62
CA GLU A 905 -16.07 1.63 11.30
C GLU A 905 -14.96 0.67 10.84
N ASN A 906 -14.87 0.43 9.52
CA ASN A 906 -13.76 -0.31 8.91
C ASN A 906 -12.37 0.25 9.25
N ASN A 907 -12.29 1.55 9.60
CA ASN A 907 -11.06 2.25 10.01
C ASN A 907 -11.04 2.64 11.50
N LYS A 908 -11.68 1.85 12.37
CA LYS A 908 -11.84 2.12 13.81
C LYS A 908 -10.70 2.81 14.57
N LYS A 909 -9.43 2.50 14.28
CA LYS A 909 -8.29 3.14 14.97
C LYS A 909 -8.13 4.62 14.61
N GLU A 910 -8.31 4.95 13.34
CA GLU A 910 -8.12 6.31 12.82
C GLU A 910 -9.31 7.17 13.25
N SER A 911 -10.53 6.68 13.03
CA SER A 911 -11.77 7.32 13.48
C SER A 911 -11.79 7.53 15.00
N ALA A 912 -11.36 6.55 15.80
CA ALA A 912 -11.26 6.74 17.25
C ALA A 912 -10.21 7.80 17.64
N SER A 913 -9.12 7.92 16.87
CA SER A 913 -8.09 8.93 17.11
C SER A 913 -8.60 10.34 16.80
N GLU A 914 -9.40 10.49 15.74
CA GLU A 914 -10.06 11.75 15.37
C GLU A 914 -11.04 12.22 16.47
N VAL A 915 -11.85 11.30 17.01
CA VAL A 915 -12.75 11.61 18.14
C VAL A 915 -11.95 12.12 19.33
N ILE A 916 -10.85 11.45 19.72
CA ILE A 916 -9.99 11.92 20.82
C ILE A 916 -9.39 13.30 20.53
N LEU A 917 -8.92 13.53 19.30
CA LEU A 917 -8.35 14.82 18.90
C LEU A 917 -9.38 15.96 18.98
N LYS A 918 -10.63 15.71 18.57
CA LYS A 918 -11.74 16.66 18.73
C LYS A 918 -11.90 17.08 20.18
N TYR A 919 -11.98 16.12 21.11
CA TYR A 919 -12.14 16.45 22.53
C TYR A 919 -10.88 17.07 23.17
N LYS A 920 -9.67 16.78 22.66
CA LYS A 920 -8.47 17.56 23.01
C LYS A 920 -8.62 19.02 22.59
N HIS A 921 -9.11 19.28 21.37
CA HIS A 921 -9.36 20.64 20.88
C HIS A 921 -10.41 21.38 21.71
N GLU A 922 -11.54 20.73 22.02
CA GLU A 922 -12.55 21.31 22.93
C GLU A 922 -11.98 21.60 24.33
N PHE A 923 -11.14 20.68 24.83
CA PHE A 923 -10.56 20.81 26.16
C PHE A 923 -9.54 21.95 26.24
N TYR A 924 -8.55 21.98 25.35
CA TYR A 924 -7.43 22.94 25.35
C TYR A 924 -7.70 24.23 24.55
N GLY A 925 -8.66 24.22 23.64
CA GLY A 925 -8.76 25.26 22.59
C GLY A 925 -7.63 25.17 21.55
N ALA A 926 -6.92 24.04 21.48
CA ALA A 926 -5.78 23.76 20.61
C ALA A 926 -5.58 22.25 20.45
N ALA A 927 -4.69 21.80 19.57
CA ALA A 927 -4.49 20.37 19.32
C ALA A 927 -3.93 19.61 20.53
N GLY A 928 -3.31 20.31 21.49
CA GLY A 928 -2.80 19.74 22.73
C GLY A 928 -2.48 20.78 23.79
N PHE A 929 -1.99 20.30 24.93
CA PHE A 929 -1.74 21.11 26.12
C PHE A 929 -0.74 22.25 25.91
N GLU A 930 0.37 22.02 25.23
CA GLU A 930 1.44 23.03 25.04
C GLU A 930 1.02 24.20 24.12
N GLU A 931 0.03 23.98 23.25
CA GLU A 931 -0.50 25.02 22.35
C GLU A 931 -1.68 25.78 22.98
N SER A 932 -2.12 25.36 24.16
CA SER A 932 -3.24 25.94 24.87
C SER A 932 -2.92 27.37 25.31
N LYS A 933 -3.82 28.31 24.98
CA LYS A 933 -3.78 29.69 25.52
C LYS A 933 -4.54 29.83 26.85
N LYS A 934 -5.21 28.76 27.32
CA LYS A 934 -5.97 28.77 28.57
C LYS A 934 -5.04 28.80 29.78
N SER A 935 -5.51 29.43 30.86
CA SER A 935 -4.81 29.40 32.15
C SER A 935 -4.77 27.99 32.73
N LEU A 936 -3.75 27.70 33.52
CA LEU A 936 -3.59 26.38 34.12
C LEU A 936 -4.66 26.13 35.20
N GLU A 937 -5.08 27.18 35.90
CA GLU A 937 -6.17 27.17 36.88
C GLU A 937 -7.51 26.76 36.24
N GLU A 938 -7.84 27.35 35.08
CA GLU A 938 -9.03 26.97 34.31
C GLU A 938 -8.96 25.49 33.88
N LEU A 939 -7.81 25.07 33.36
CA LEU A 939 -7.60 23.69 32.93
C LEU A 939 -7.68 22.70 34.09
N TYR A 940 -7.21 23.06 35.29
CA TYR A 940 -7.30 22.20 36.47
C TYR A 940 -8.76 21.94 36.87
N LEU A 941 -9.58 22.98 36.99
CA LEU A 941 -11.00 22.81 37.33
C LEU A 941 -11.73 21.99 36.28
N GLN A 942 -11.45 22.23 35.00
CA GLN A 942 -12.06 21.49 33.90
C GLN A 942 -11.58 20.03 33.84
N ALA A 943 -10.29 19.76 34.10
CA ALA A 943 -9.75 18.40 34.17
C ALA A 943 -10.39 17.61 35.31
N LEU A 944 -10.55 18.24 36.46
CA LEU A 944 -11.13 17.62 37.65
C LEU A 944 -12.62 17.28 37.44
N ALA A 945 -13.38 18.21 36.85
CA ALA A 945 -14.77 17.98 36.46
C ALA A 945 -14.89 16.74 35.56
N LEU A 946 -14.06 16.70 34.51
CA LEU A 946 -14.04 15.60 33.56
C LEU A 946 -13.62 14.27 34.21
N TYR A 947 -12.64 14.30 35.10
CA TYR A 947 -12.19 13.15 35.87
C TYR A 947 -13.32 12.56 36.72
N ASN A 948 -13.99 13.40 37.51
CA ASN A 948 -15.08 12.96 38.38
C ASN A 948 -16.21 12.30 37.58
N ILE A 949 -16.69 12.96 36.53
CA ILE A 949 -17.77 12.44 35.67
C ILE A 949 -17.41 11.10 35.04
N VAL A 950 -16.19 10.97 34.53
CA VAL A 950 -15.73 9.75 33.84
C VAL A 950 -15.56 8.61 34.84
N TYR A 951 -14.98 8.88 36.02
CA TYR A 951 -14.78 7.84 37.04
C TYR A 951 -16.10 7.42 37.69
N ASP A 952 -17.01 8.35 37.99
CA ASP A 952 -18.35 8.00 38.50
C ASP A 952 -19.09 7.09 37.53
N TYR A 953 -19.04 7.40 36.23
CA TYR A 953 -19.60 6.52 35.22
C TYR A 953 -18.88 5.15 35.17
N ALA A 954 -17.56 5.13 35.23
CA ALA A 954 -16.77 3.90 35.20
C ALA A 954 -17.08 2.99 36.40
N ILE A 955 -17.25 3.57 37.59
CA ILE A 955 -17.67 2.91 38.83
C ILE A 955 -19.08 2.35 38.66
N ILE A 956 -20.05 3.17 38.27
CA ILE A 956 -21.47 2.76 38.09
C ILE A 956 -21.61 1.62 37.06
N LYS A 957 -20.82 1.66 35.98
CA LYS A 957 -20.87 0.63 34.92
C LYS A 957 -19.92 -0.54 35.16
N ASN A 958 -19.08 -0.47 36.18
CA ASN A 958 -17.99 -1.40 36.43
C ASN A 958 -17.13 -1.65 35.17
N LYS A 959 -16.70 -0.57 34.50
CA LYS A 959 -15.95 -0.62 33.23
C LYS A 959 -14.72 0.28 33.27
N VAL A 960 -13.58 -0.28 33.67
CA VAL A 960 -12.28 0.43 33.80
C VAL A 960 -11.84 1.15 32.52
N ARG A 961 -12.07 0.55 31.34
CA ARG A 961 -11.72 1.15 30.04
C ARG A 961 -12.41 2.49 29.77
N SER A 962 -13.48 2.80 30.50
CA SER A 962 -14.18 4.08 30.42
C SER A 962 -13.32 5.23 30.95
N CYS A 963 -12.42 4.96 31.91
CA CYS A 963 -11.43 5.92 32.42
C CYS A 963 -10.45 6.39 31.33
N GLY A 964 -10.31 5.62 30.24
CA GLY A 964 -9.47 5.93 29.07
C GLY A 964 -9.63 7.34 28.53
N PHE A 965 -10.86 7.85 28.53
CA PHE A 965 -11.17 9.13 27.91
C PHE A 965 -10.49 10.32 28.60
N VAL A 966 -10.66 10.43 29.91
CA VAL A 966 -10.13 11.59 30.64
C VAL A 966 -8.62 11.65 30.57
N TRP A 967 -7.92 10.51 30.68
CA TRP A 967 -6.46 10.49 30.59
C TRP A 967 -5.99 10.85 29.19
N LYS A 968 -6.62 10.35 28.13
CA LYS A 968 -6.24 10.70 26.75
C LYS A 968 -6.44 12.18 26.43
N VAL A 969 -7.45 12.83 27.02
CA VAL A 969 -7.76 14.24 26.75
C VAL A 969 -7.01 15.17 27.69
N ALA A 970 -7.10 14.95 29.01
CA ALA A 970 -6.62 15.85 30.06
C ALA A 970 -5.37 15.33 30.80
N GLY A 971 -4.76 14.22 30.37
CA GLY A 971 -3.68 13.53 31.06
C GLY A 971 -2.50 14.41 31.53
N PRO A 972 -1.90 15.25 30.66
CA PRO A 972 -0.81 16.15 31.06
C PRO A 972 -1.21 17.12 32.17
N VAL A 973 -2.45 17.63 32.13
CA VAL A 973 -3.00 18.54 33.14
C VAL A 973 -3.26 17.81 34.45
N LEU A 974 -3.84 16.61 34.40
CA LEU A 974 -4.05 15.77 35.58
C LEU A 974 -2.72 15.40 36.26
N CYS A 975 -1.69 15.07 35.49
CA CYS A 975 -0.35 14.80 36.00
C CYS A 975 0.24 16.01 36.74
N LYS A 976 0.13 17.21 36.14
CA LYS A 976 0.58 18.46 36.79
C LYS A 976 -0.24 18.80 38.05
N LEU A 977 -1.55 18.57 38.01
CA LEU A 977 -2.43 18.77 39.16
C LEU A 977 -2.05 17.83 40.31
N TYR A 978 -1.80 16.55 40.02
CA TYR A 978 -1.36 15.57 40.99
C TYR A 978 -0.05 15.99 41.66
N LEU A 979 0.96 16.37 40.87
CA LEU A 979 2.25 16.87 41.39
C LEU A 979 2.08 18.10 42.28
N LYS A 980 1.23 19.05 41.87
CA LYS A 980 0.93 20.25 42.66
C LYS A 980 0.35 19.89 44.03
N LYS A 981 -0.51 18.88 44.11
CA LYS A 981 -1.15 18.44 45.36
C LYS A 981 -0.27 17.56 46.24
N ALA A 982 0.62 16.77 45.63
CA ALA A 982 1.57 15.94 46.36
C ALA A 982 2.67 16.76 47.06
N GLU A 983 2.76 18.08 46.80
CA GLU A 983 3.83 18.97 47.25
C GLU A 983 5.25 18.47 46.88
N GLU A 984 5.34 17.58 45.90
CA GLU A 984 6.59 17.00 45.42
C GLU A 984 7.28 17.95 44.43
N LYS A 985 8.59 18.14 44.59
CA LYS A 985 9.39 18.89 43.63
C LYS A 985 9.61 18.02 42.39
N SER A 986 9.10 18.47 41.24
CA SER A 986 9.39 17.83 39.96
C SER A 986 10.73 18.31 39.40
N ILE A 987 11.51 17.37 38.86
CA ILE A 987 12.71 17.67 38.08
C ILE A 987 12.33 17.52 36.61
N PRO A 988 12.42 18.57 35.78
CA PRO A 988 12.18 18.43 34.36
C PRO A 988 13.25 17.52 33.76
N CYS A 989 12.83 16.42 33.15
CA CYS A 989 13.72 15.50 32.46
C CYS A 989 13.17 15.26 31.05
N SER A 990 14.01 15.45 30.03
CA SER A 990 13.59 15.21 28.66
C SER A 990 13.42 13.72 28.39
N VAL A 991 12.51 13.36 27.49
CA VAL A 991 12.33 11.96 27.06
C VAL A 991 13.62 11.39 26.47
N SER A 992 14.49 12.21 25.87
CA SER A 992 15.81 11.78 25.41
C SER A 992 16.75 11.39 26.56
N VAL A 993 16.81 12.20 27.63
CA VAL A 993 17.66 11.89 28.80
C VAL A 993 17.12 10.67 29.55
N LEU A 994 15.80 10.53 29.70
CA LEU A 994 15.21 9.31 30.26
C LEU A 994 15.53 8.07 29.41
N LYS A 995 15.64 8.25 28.08
CA LYS A 995 16.06 7.17 27.20
C LYS A 995 17.51 6.78 27.47
N GLU A 996 18.41 7.73 27.69
CA GLU A 996 19.80 7.46 28.03
C GLU A 996 19.96 6.80 29.41
N LEU A 997 19.29 7.32 30.44
CA LEU A 997 19.41 6.85 31.82
C LEU A 997 18.95 5.39 32.02
N TRP A 998 17.96 4.96 31.24
CA TRP A 998 17.36 3.63 31.39
C TRP A 998 17.58 2.73 30.17
N GLY A 999 18.55 3.07 29.30
CA GLY A 999 19.02 2.26 28.16
C GLY A 999 18.01 2.13 27.05
#